data_AF-A0A672QSW8-F1
#
_entry.id   AF-A0A672QSW8-F1
#
_cell.length_a   1.000
_cell.length_b   1.000
_cell.length_c   1.000
_cell.angle_alpha   90.00
_cell.angle_beta   90.00
_cell.angle_gamma   90.00
#
_symmetry.space_group_name_H-M   'P 1'
#
loop_
_entity.id
_entity.type
_entity.pdbx_description
1 polymer ?
#
loop_
_entity_poly.entity_id
_entity_poly.type
_entity_poly.pdbx_seq_one_letter_code
_entity_poly.pdbx_strand_id
1 'polypeptide(L)'
;GEKGDWLFSHFYGIPHSVLKDWRKVRKLKQTREAFLQDDSCAEFGPNVQKCRECRLDRLRKSQEPAISPVFCRFYYFRRLSYSKNGVIRVNGFSVSEQTDEEAVTVWTGSSEDEEDKKRRKMDLETSKSVLAFLGDKFCQLVKTEDTAFSWVKKETQIMWKRAVRGVREMCDACEATLFNMHWACHKCGFVVCMDCYKARDNKKAKDKELYVWLRCVKNQPHDFKNLMPTQIVPETGKHRCRFVYLYVSKHHILFSVTFDCVPISKIVHCHLFVSIGRHAEVYALSERKIPVTKMPQGVMLDESPLADPHTVVPHDWLGNHRLLWLKDHRHQGNQRLFKENWTQEQPVLVSGLHKSLKANLWKPEQFSREFSSLHSDLYNCRDGSVTNSKVKEFWDGFEDVSKRPKSDKGESVVYRLKDWPSGEEFLALMPARYHDVMKSLPVPQYTDPEAHLNLASHLPSFFIRPDLGPRLCCAHGVTTCPAQDFGTSNLHVEISDTMSILVYVGVAKGNGLLEGEVQDESVKKRLKDPNETPGALWHIYMSKDLQKIQEFLQKADSDSEWDSDADPLREGGWYLSPRLRQRLQDEYGIENRTLLQFLGDAVIIPAGALHQVMNLHSCIQVNVDFVSPEHAHNSYYLTQELRPLKDQVNYEDKLQVKNIFYHSVKDAVATLRNHLKEKNADNVTQEES
;
A
#
# COMPACT_ATOMS: atom_id res chain seq x y z
N GLY A 1 34.86 -18.69 -1.24
CA GLY A 1 33.76 -19.46 -0.64
C GLY A 1 33.27 -18.80 0.63
N GLU A 2 34.03 -18.88 1.72
CA GLU A 2 33.53 -18.57 3.08
C GLU A 2 33.43 -17.06 3.44
N LYS A 3 34.07 -16.14 2.70
CA LYS A 3 33.98 -14.70 3.00
C LYS A 3 32.66 -14.02 2.54
N GLY A 4 31.90 -14.65 1.63
CA GLY A 4 30.62 -14.11 1.13
C GLY A 4 29.47 -14.29 2.13
N ASP A 5 29.41 -15.46 2.79
CA ASP A 5 28.40 -15.76 3.82
C ASP A 5 28.55 -14.89 5.08
N TRP A 6 29.78 -14.47 5.38
CA TRP A 6 30.07 -13.59 6.52
C TRP A 6 29.47 -12.19 6.35
N LEU A 7 29.45 -11.64 5.12
CA LEU A 7 28.86 -10.33 4.84
C LEU A 7 27.33 -10.38 4.81
N PHE A 8 26.72 -11.45 4.27
CA PHE A 8 25.26 -11.59 4.23
C PHE A 8 24.63 -11.82 5.62
N SER A 9 25.29 -12.60 6.49
CA SER A 9 24.81 -12.85 7.86
C SER A 9 24.81 -11.59 8.73
N HIS A 10 25.84 -10.74 8.59
CA HIS A 10 26.01 -9.55 9.42
C HIS A 10 25.06 -8.40 9.05
N PHE A 11 24.65 -8.29 7.78
CA PHE A 11 23.72 -7.24 7.33
C PHE A 11 22.26 -7.49 7.73
N TYR A 12 21.84 -8.76 7.90
CA TYR A 12 20.44 -9.11 8.24
C TYR A 12 20.23 -9.65 9.66
N GLY A 13 21.31 -9.85 10.43
CA GLY A 13 21.22 -10.34 11.82
C GLY A 13 20.67 -11.77 11.94
N ILE A 14 20.83 -12.61 10.91
CA ILE A 14 20.31 -13.98 10.91
C ILE A 14 21.12 -14.84 11.89
N PRO A 15 20.52 -15.44 12.94
CA PRO A 15 21.24 -16.26 13.89
C PRO A 15 21.87 -17.49 13.22
N HIS A 16 23.10 -17.85 13.64
CA HIS A 16 23.72 -19.09 13.19
C HIS A 16 22.92 -20.31 13.66
N SER A 17 22.68 -21.24 12.73
CA SER A 17 21.97 -22.49 13.05
C SER A 17 22.63 -23.23 14.22
N VAL A 18 21.78 -23.77 15.10
CA VAL A 18 22.13 -24.67 16.19
C VAL A 18 22.95 -25.86 15.70
N LEU A 19 22.77 -26.31 14.46
CA LEU A 19 23.55 -27.41 13.88
C LEU A 19 25.02 -27.04 13.61
N LYS A 20 25.34 -25.75 13.50
CA LYS A 20 26.72 -25.26 13.31
C LYS A 20 27.49 -25.18 14.63
N ASP A 21 26.82 -25.35 15.78
CA ASP A 21 27.43 -25.39 17.12
C ASP A 21 27.45 -26.82 17.69
N TRP A 22 28.63 -27.44 17.70
CA TRP A 22 28.80 -28.81 18.18
C TRP A 22 28.41 -29.02 19.65
N ARG A 23 28.52 -27.99 20.50
CA ARG A 23 28.15 -28.07 21.93
C ARG A 23 26.64 -28.16 22.08
N LYS A 24 25.91 -27.32 21.34
CA LYS A 24 24.43 -27.37 21.31
C LYS A 24 23.94 -28.69 20.71
N VAL A 25 24.55 -29.16 19.61
CA VAL A 25 24.22 -30.47 19.01
C VAL A 25 24.42 -31.60 20.01
N ARG A 26 25.53 -31.61 20.76
CA ARG A 26 25.80 -32.64 21.78
C ARG A 26 24.73 -32.61 22.88
N LYS A 27 24.36 -31.43 23.38
CA LYS A 27 23.30 -31.25 24.38
C LYS A 27 21.95 -31.76 23.84
N LEU A 28 21.57 -31.41 22.62
CA LEU A 28 20.30 -31.84 22.01
C LEU A 28 20.26 -33.35 21.74
N LYS A 29 21.38 -33.97 21.37
CA LYS A 29 21.46 -35.44 21.24
C LYS A 29 21.29 -36.16 22.59
N GLN A 30 21.82 -35.56 23.66
CA GLN A 30 21.73 -36.11 25.03
C GLN A 30 20.32 -35.93 25.62
N THR A 31 19.79 -34.72 25.57
CA THR A 31 18.48 -34.35 26.16
C THR A 31 17.31 -34.83 25.31
N ARG A 32 17.51 -34.94 23.98
CA ARG A 32 16.45 -35.20 22.98
C ARG A 32 15.33 -34.16 22.99
N GLU A 33 15.60 -32.98 23.55
CA GLU A 33 14.68 -31.85 23.53
C GLU A 33 14.42 -31.42 22.09
N ALA A 34 13.20 -30.94 21.86
CA ALA A 34 12.81 -30.40 20.57
C ALA A 34 13.29 -28.95 20.43
N PHE A 35 13.72 -28.59 19.23
CA PHE A 35 14.26 -27.27 18.89
C PHE A 35 13.64 -26.79 17.57
N LEU A 36 13.68 -25.48 17.32
CA LEU A 36 13.14 -24.87 16.10
C LEU A 36 14.09 -25.10 14.92
N GLN A 37 13.51 -25.31 13.74
CA GLN A 37 14.28 -25.38 12.50
C GLN A 37 14.78 -23.98 12.11
N ASP A 38 16.07 -23.73 12.29
CA ASP A 38 16.74 -22.44 12.13
C ASP A 38 17.67 -22.38 10.91
N ASP A 39 17.55 -23.35 10.00
CA ASP A 39 18.24 -23.39 8.71
C ASP A 39 17.29 -23.94 7.63
N SER A 40 17.72 -23.92 6.38
CA SER A 40 17.00 -24.55 5.27
C SER A 40 16.75 -26.02 5.57
N CYS A 41 15.53 -26.50 5.31
CA CYS A 41 15.22 -27.92 5.47
C CYS A 41 16.12 -28.81 4.60
N ALA A 42 16.80 -28.28 3.57
CA ALA A 42 17.83 -28.96 2.79
C ALA A 42 18.98 -29.50 3.66
N GLU A 43 19.40 -28.74 4.68
CA GLU A 43 20.57 -29.00 5.52
C GLU A 43 20.36 -30.12 6.56
N PHE A 44 19.13 -30.38 6.99
CA PHE A 44 18.82 -31.32 8.08
C PHE A 44 18.82 -32.82 7.67
N GLY A 45 19.43 -33.16 6.54
CA GLY A 45 19.55 -34.54 6.03
C GLY A 45 18.28 -35.10 5.36
N PRO A 46 18.32 -36.33 4.82
CA PRO A 46 17.25 -36.88 3.97
C PRO A 46 15.97 -37.26 4.74
N ASN A 47 16.07 -37.47 6.05
CA ASN A 47 14.94 -37.88 6.89
C ASN A 47 13.99 -36.73 7.24
N VAL A 48 14.41 -35.48 7.00
CA VAL A 48 13.55 -34.29 7.17
C VAL A 48 12.90 -33.97 5.82
N GLN A 49 11.57 -33.98 5.83
CA GLN A 49 10.78 -33.68 4.65
C GLN A 49 11.02 -32.25 4.16
N LYS A 50 11.36 -32.11 2.88
CA LYS A 50 11.72 -30.81 2.28
C LYS A 50 10.46 -29.99 1.93
N CYS A 51 10.54 -28.67 2.10
CA CYS A 51 9.48 -27.73 1.71
C CYS A 51 9.39 -27.58 0.18
N ARG A 52 8.48 -26.73 -0.32
CA ARG A 52 8.42 -26.42 -1.75
C ARG A 52 9.71 -25.81 -2.28
N GLU A 53 10.20 -24.72 -1.69
CA GLU A 53 11.35 -23.99 -2.24
C GLU A 53 12.63 -24.82 -2.20
N CYS A 54 12.94 -25.42 -1.06
CA CYS A 54 14.13 -26.27 -0.93
C CYS A 54 14.08 -27.55 -1.78
N ARG A 55 12.93 -27.94 -2.35
CA ARG A 55 12.85 -29.03 -3.35
C ARG A 55 13.25 -28.53 -4.74
N LEU A 56 12.87 -27.30 -5.10
CA LEU A 56 13.23 -26.68 -6.37
C LEU A 56 14.73 -26.36 -6.41
N ASP A 57 15.29 -25.90 -5.28
CA ASP A 57 16.71 -25.54 -5.17
C ASP A 57 17.64 -26.73 -5.40
N ARG A 58 17.26 -27.92 -4.93
CA ARG A 58 18.05 -29.14 -5.13
C ARG A 58 18.15 -29.54 -6.62
N LEU A 59 17.23 -29.07 -7.47
CA LEU A 59 17.26 -29.29 -8.91
C LEU A 59 18.14 -28.25 -9.63
N ARG A 60 18.35 -27.07 -9.04
CA ARG A 60 19.28 -26.05 -9.55
C ARG A 60 20.71 -26.45 -9.20
N LYS A 61 21.51 -26.79 -10.22
CA LYS A 61 22.92 -27.19 -10.05
C LYS A 61 23.76 -26.02 -9.53
N SER A 62 24.60 -26.30 -8.53
CA SER A 62 25.91 -25.74 -8.08
C SER A 62 26.50 -24.40 -8.59
N GLN A 63 25.80 -23.55 -9.33
CA GLN A 63 26.33 -22.27 -9.84
C GLN A 63 25.66 -21.03 -9.24
N GLU A 64 24.51 -21.17 -8.57
CA GLU A 64 23.85 -20.07 -7.84
C GLU A 64 24.20 -20.13 -6.33
N PRO A 65 24.35 -18.97 -5.64
CA PRO A 65 24.55 -18.95 -4.20
C PRO A 65 23.41 -19.66 -3.47
N ALA A 66 23.71 -20.31 -2.35
CA ALA A 66 22.71 -21.00 -1.54
C ALA A 66 21.59 -20.02 -1.15
N ILE A 67 20.34 -20.39 -1.40
CA ILE A 67 19.18 -19.58 -1.05
C ILE A 67 19.15 -19.39 0.47
N SER A 68 18.99 -18.12 0.89
CA SER A 68 18.99 -17.75 2.31
C SER A 68 18.00 -18.63 3.10
N PRO A 69 18.38 -19.13 4.28
CA PRO A 69 17.58 -20.09 5.04
C PRO A 69 16.18 -19.57 5.38
N VAL A 70 16.01 -18.24 5.44
CA VAL A 70 14.74 -17.56 5.71
C VAL A 70 13.66 -17.82 4.65
N PHE A 71 14.05 -18.19 3.42
CA PHE A 71 13.11 -18.58 2.36
C PHE A 71 12.57 -20.00 2.52
N CYS A 72 13.15 -20.80 3.42
CA CYS A 72 12.59 -22.10 3.75
C CYS A 72 11.23 -21.91 4.44
N ARG A 73 10.15 -22.47 3.86
CA ARG A 73 8.78 -22.35 4.41
C ARG A 73 8.59 -22.91 5.83
N PHE A 74 9.58 -23.63 6.36
CA PHE A 74 9.57 -24.19 7.72
C PHE A 74 10.56 -23.52 8.69
N TYR A 75 11.26 -22.48 8.23
CA TYR A 75 12.18 -21.67 9.04
C TYR A 75 11.43 -21.08 10.24
N TYR A 76 11.93 -21.35 11.45
CA TYR A 76 11.32 -21.02 12.75
C TYR A 76 9.86 -21.43 12.96
N PHE A 77 9.36 -22.35 12.13
CA PHE A 77 7.97 -22.82 12.19
C PHE A 77 7.86 -24.30 12.53
N ARG A 78 8.77 -25.11 11.99
CA ARG A 78 8.82 -26.55 12.27
C ARG A 78 9.74 -26.84 13.44
N ARG A 79 9.34 -27.77 14.29
CA ARG A 79 10.16 -28.29 15.39
C ARG A 79 10.80 -29.62 15.01
N LEU A 80 12.03 -29.81 15.45
CA LEU A 80 12.85 -30.99 15.18
C LEU A 80 13.39 -31.55 16.51
N SER A 81 13.68 -32.85 16.56
CA SER A 81 14.32 -33.49 17.72
C SER A 81 15.20 -34.66 17.28
N TYR A 82 16.21 -34.99 18.09
CA TYR A 82 17.01 -36.20 17.88
C TYR A 82 16.28 -37.45 18.38
N SER A 83 16.18 -38.45 17.53
CA SER A 83 15.76 -39.81 17.92
C SER A 83 16.83 -40.49 18.79
N LYS A 84 16.47 -41.65 19.38
CA LYS A 84 17.41 -42.48 20.15
C LYS A 84 18.69 -42.84 19.38
N ASN A 85 18.59 -42.94 18.05
CA ASN A 85 19.69 -43.31 17.16
C ASN A 85 20.47 -42.08 16.64
N GLY A 86 20.25 -40.89 17.20
CA GLY A 86 20.94 -39.66 16.79
C GLY A 86 20.49 -39.09 15.44
N VAL A 87 19.37 -39.57 14.88
CA VAL A 87 18.78 -39.06 13.64
C VAL A 87 17.75 -37.97 13.94
N ILE A 88 17.81 -36.85 13.24
CA ILE A 88 16.85 -35.74 13.35
C ILE A 88 15.50 -36.15 12.75
N ARG A 89 14.41 -35.87 13.47
CA ARG A 89 13.02 -36.12 13.03
C ARG A 89 12.14 -34.91 13.35
N VAL A 90 11.03 -34.79 12.62
CA VAL A 90 10.00 -33.76 12.87
C VAL A 90 9.30 -34.04 14.20
N ASN A 91 9.20 -33.01 15.04
CA ASN A 91 8.57 -33.01 16.37
C ASN A 91 7.47 -31.93 16.43
N GLY A 92 6.58 -31.95 15.44
CA GLY A 92 5.49 -30.98 15.30
C GLY A 92 5.94 -29.61 14.80
N PHE A 93 5.15 -28.59 15.15
CA PHE A 93 5.31 -27.20 14.75
C PHE A 93 5.23 -26.31 15.99
N SER A 94 5.66 -25.06 15.85
CA SER A 94 5.59 -24.08 16.93
C SER A 94 4.13 -23.76 17.28
N VAL A 95 3.90 -23.48 18.55
CA VAL A 95 2.60 -23.11 19.13
C VAL A 95 2.76 -21.83 19.91
N SER A 96 1.66 -21.12 20.19
CA SER A 96 1.75 -19.75 20.71
C SER A 96 2.32 -19.63 22.13
N GLU A 97 2.39 -20.72 22.89
CA GLU A 97 3.05 -20.72 24.20
C GLU A 97 4.58 -20.72 24.09
N GLN A 98 5.12 -20.92 22.89
CA GLN A 98 6.55 -21.07 22.61
C GLN A 98 7.13 -19.83 21.91
N THR A 99 6.61 -18.65 22.25
CA THR A 99 7.02 -17.36 21.67
C THR A 99 8.36 -16.89 22.20
N ASP A 100 9.18 -16.32 21.32
CA ASP A 100 10.36 -15.55 21.71
C ASP A 100 10.03 -14.06 21.86
N GLU A 101 10.75 -13.36 22.75
CA GLU A 101 10.47 -11.96 23.09
C GLU A 101 10.59 -11.03 21.88
N GLU A 102 11.59 -11.23 21.02
CA GLU A 102 11.79 -10.46 19.77
C GLU A 102 10.55 -10.56 18.86
N ALA A 103 10.00 -11.76 18.68
CA ALA A 103 8.79 -11.93 17.87
C ALA A 103 7.55 -11.26 18.50
N VAL A 104 7.48 -11.11 19.83
CA VAL A 104 6.37 -10.46 20.54
C VAL A 104 6.50 -8.93 20.53
N THR A 105 7.71 -8.38 20.63
CA THR A 105 7.93 -6.92 20.69
C THR A 105 7.48 -6.21 19.41
N VAL A 106 7.63 -6.86 18.25
CA VAL A 106 7.14 -6.36 16.94
C VAL A 106 5.66 -5.98 17.01
N TRP A 107 4.83 -6.81 17.66
CA TRP A 107 3.39 -6.63 17.74
C TRP A 107 2.95 -5.79 18.94
N THR A 108 3.69 -5.81 20.05
CA THR A 108 3.28 -5.16 21.32
C THR A 108 3.77 -3.73 21.50
N GLY A 109 4.71 -3.26 20.67
CA GLY A 109 5.25 -1.89 20.78
C GLY A 109 6.33 -1.70 21.86
N SER A 110 6.79 -2.79 22.46
CA SER A 110 7.84 -2.81 23.48
C SER A 110 9.26 -2.84 22.87
N SER A 111 9.48 -2.21 21.71
CA SER A 111 10.79 -2.27 21.04
C SER A 111 11.88 -1.67 21.92
N GLU A 112 13.05 -2.31 22.02
CA GLU A 112 14.20 -1.76 22.74
C GLU A 112 14.84 -0.56 22.01
N ASP A 113 14.47 -0.34 20.74
CA ASP A 113 14.89 0.79 19.94
C ASP A 113 14.11 2.06 20.32
N GLU A 114 14.76 2.92 21.12
CA GLU A 114 14.24 4.21 21.56
C GLU A 114 14.14 5.24 20.41
N GLU A 115 14.94 5.11 19.35
CA GLU A 115 14.82 5.99 18.17
C GLU A 115 13.56 5.68 17.37
N ASP A 116 13.27 4.39 17.13
CA ASP A 116 12.05 3.95 16.43
C ASP A 116 10.78 4.24 17.26
N LYS A 117 10.86 4.19 18.60
CA LYS A 117 9.79 4.66 19.50
C LYS A 117 9.56 6.16 19.39
N LYS A 118 10.62 6.96 19.43
CA LYS A 118 10.53 8.42 19.34
C LYS A 118 9.98 8.84 17.99
N ARG A 119 10.44 8.22 16.91
CA ARG A 119 9.97 8.46 15.54
C ARG A 119 8.49 8.14 15.35
N ARG A 120 7.96 7.11 16.01
CA ARG A 120 6.53 6.72 15.92
C ARG A 120 5.62 7.42 16.93
N LYS A 121 6.17 8.25 17.82
CA LYS A 121 5.37 8.97 18.83
C LYS A 121 4.51 10.03 18.15
N MET A 122 3.25 9.67 17.94
CA MET A 122 2.23 10.53 17.35
C MET A 122 1.72 11.55 18.38
N ASP A 123 1.26 12.71 17.92
CA ASP A 123 0.52 13.64 18.75
C ASP A 123 -0.93 13.20 18.97
N LEU A 124 -1.61 13.86 19.91
CA LEU A 124 -2.97 13.51 20.32
C LEU A 124 -4.01 13.76 19.22
N GLU A 125 -3.85 14.82 18.42
CA GLU A 125 -4.80 15.18 17.38
C GLU A 125 -4.69 14.23 16.18
N THR A 126 -3.47 13.95 15.74
CA THR A 126 -3.19 12.96 14.70
C THR A 126 -3.69 11.58 15.14
N SER A 127 -3.48 11.18 16.41
CA SER A 127 -3.98 9.90 16.93
C SER A 127 -5.50 9.78 16.83
N LYS A 128 -6.23 10.84 17.20
CA LYS A 128 -7.70 10.89 17.05
C LYS A 128 -8.12 10.83 15.58
N SER A 129 -7.42 11.55 14.71
CA SER A 129 -7.69 11.57 13.27
C SER A 129 -7.50 10.18 12.65
N VAL A 130 -6.38 9.51 12.92
CA VAL A 130 -6.10 8.15 12.43
C VAL A 130 -7.17 7.17 12.89
N LEU A 131 -7.56 7.21 14.17
CA LEU A 131 -8.60 6.34 14.70
C LEU A 131 -9.99 6.63 14.13
N ALA A 132 -10.30 7.89 13.80
CA ALA A 132 -11.57 8.26 13.19
C ALA A 132 -11.74 7.63 11.79
N PHE A 133 -10.66 7.51 11.01
CA PHE A 133 -10.71 6.90 9.68
C PHE A 133 -10.51 5.37 9.71
N LEU A 134 -9.55 4.88 10.50
CA LEU A 134 -9.17 3.46 10.49
C LEU A 134 -9.91 2.60 11.50
N GLY A 135 -10.47 3.17 12.57
CA GLY A 135 -11.01 2.41 13.71
C GLY A 135 -12.06 1.38 13.32
N ASP A 136 -13.02 1.78 12.49
CA ASP A 136 -14.08 0.88 12.00
C ASP A 136 -13.53 -0.22 11.09
N LYS A 137 -12.59 0.13 10.20
CA LYS A 137 -11.95 -0.82 9.28
C LYS A 137 -11.08 -1.83 10.03
N PHE A 138 -10.37 -1.38 11.05
CA PHE A 138 -9.63 -2.25 11.96
C PHE A 138 -10.58 -3.19 12.72
N CYS A 139 -11.73 -2.70 13.19
CA CYS A 139 -12.74 -3.56 13.81
C CYS A 139 -13.28 -4.62 12.85
N GLN A 140 -13.46 -4.28 11.57
CA GLN A 140 -13.84 -5.24 10.52
C GLN A 140 -12.75 -6.29 10.28
N LEU A 141 -11.47 -5.88 10.25
CA LEU A 141 -10.33 -6.78 10.15
C LEU A 141 -10.31 -7.79 11.31
N VAL A 142 -10.46 -7.31 12.56
CA VAL A 142 -10.52 -8.17 13.75
C VAL A 142 -11.71 -9.15 13.70
N LYS A 143 -12.90 -8.69 13.31
CA LYS A 143 -14.08 -9.57 13.13
C LYS A 143 -13.84 -10.65 12.08
N THR A 144 -13.10 -10.32 11.02
CA THR A 144 -12.73 -11.27 9.97
C THR A 144 -11.82 -12.35 10.55
N GLU A 145 -10.80 -11.98 11.31
CA GLU A 145 -9.91 -12.91 12.02
C GLU A 145 -10.67 -13.79 13.04
N ASP A 146 -11.58 -13.22 13.84
CA ASP A 146 -12.44 -13.97 14.76
C ASP A 146 -13.35 -14.98 14.04
N THR A 147 -13.84 -14.60 12.85
CA THR A 147 -14.63 -15.49 12.01
C THR A 147 -13.78 -16.66 11.52
N ALA A 148 -12.53 -16.42 11.08
CA ALA A 148 -11.60 -17.49 10.71
C ALA A 148 -11.32 -18.42 11.90
N PHE A 149 -11.13 -17.86 13.10
CA PHE A 149 -10.92 -18.64 14.32
C PHE A 149 -12.11 -19.57 14.59
N SER A 150 -13.35 -19.12 14.34
CA SER A 150 -14.55 -19.95 14.53
C SER A 150 -14.63 -21.16 13.59
N TRP A 151 -13.89 -21.17 12.47
CA TRP A 151 -13.83 -22.31 11.55
C TRP A 151 -12.94 -23.44 12.08
N VAL A 152 -12.07 -23.13 13.04
CA VAL A 152 -11.17 -24.11 13.66
C VAL A 152 -11.95 -24.93 14.69
N LYS A 153 -11.89 -26.27 14.58
CA LYS A 153 -12.50 -27.16 15.56
C LYS A 153 -11.86 -26.95 16.93
N LYS A 154 -12.65 -26.99 18.01
CA LYS A 154 -12.19 -26.73 19.39
C LYS A 154 -10.99 -27.58 19.85
N GLU A 155 -10.84 -28.79 19.33
CA GLU A 155 -9.75 -29.72 19.66
C GLU A 155 -8.50 -29.54 18.78
N THR A 156 -8.60 -28.73 17.72
CA THR A 156 -7.49 -28.50 16.78
C THR A 156 -6.59 -27.38 17.32
N GLN A 157 -5.33 -27.71 17.55
CA GLN A 157 -4.33 -26.74 17.94
C GLN A 157 -3.99 -25.81 16.77
N ILE A 158 -3.97 -24.51 17.03
CA ILE A 158 -3.51 -23.49 16.09
C ILE A 158 -2.00 -23.40 16.20
N MET A 159 -1.31 -23.56 15.08
CA MET A 159 0.13 -23.43 15.02
C MET A 159 0.53 -21.96 14.96
N TRP A 160 1.66 -21.61 15.54
CA TRP A 160 2.21 -20.26 15.48
C TRP A 160 3.39 -20.23 14.51
N LYS A 161 3.35 -19.32 13.54
CA LYS A 161 4.47 -19.08 12.62
C LYS A 161 4.98 -17.67 12.89
N ARG A 162 6.16 -17.54 13.49
CA ARG A 162 6.73 -16.22 13.76
C ARG A 162 6.92 -15.44 12.46
N ALA A 163 6.70 -14.14 12.52
CA ALA A 163 7.16 -13.24 11.48
C ALA A 163 8.70 -13.29 11.40
N VAL A 164 9.23 -13.19 10.19
CA VAL A 164 10.68 -13.24 9.93
C VAL A 164 11.10 -11.91 9.33
N ARG A 165 12.19 -11.35 9.86
CA ARG A 165 12.69 -10.04 9.43
C ARG A 165 12.98 -10.06 7.93
N GLY A 166 12.48 -9.06 7.21
CA GLY A 166 12.73 -8.93 5.77
C GLY A 166 12.06 -10.02 4.91
N VAL A 167 11.09 -10.77 5.45
CA VAL A 167 10.31 -11.76 4.69
C VAL A 167 8.83 -11.40 4.77
N ARG A 168 8.19 -11.29 3.61
CA ARG A 168 6.75 -11.09 3.50
C ARG A 168 6.05 -12.43 3.38
N GLU A 169 5.13 -12.70 4.30
CA GLU A 169 4.29 -13.88 4.28
C GLU A 169 3.13 -13.67 3.28
N MET A 170 3.05 -14.52 2.27
CA MET A 170 2.07 -14.39 1.18
C MET A 170 1.31 -15.70 0.95
N CYS A 171 0.08 -15.58 0.48
CA CYS A 171 -0.72 -16.71 0.01
C CYS A 171 -0.12 -17.30 -1.27
N ASP A 172 0.14 -18.61 -1.31
CA ASP A 172 0.68 -19.28 -2.50
C ASP A 172 -0.39 -19.48 -3.61
N ALA A 173 -1.65 -19.12 -3.36
CA ALA A 173 -2.75 -19.21 -4.33
C ALA A 173 -3.12 -17.86 -4.97
N CYS A 174 -3.08 -16.78 -4.20
CA CYS A 174 -3.47 -15.45 -4.69
C CYS A 174 -2.42 -14.36 -4.42
N GLU A 175 -1.26 -14.70 -3.85
CA GLU A 175 -0.14 -13.78 -3.61
C GLU A 175 -0.46 -12.60 -2.67
N ALA A 176 -1.62 -12.62 -2.01
CA ALA A 176 -2.00 -11.63 -1.01
C ALA A 176 -1.15 -11.77 0.27
N THR A 177 -0.84 -10.64 0.93
CA THR A 177 -0.14 -10.67 2.22
C THR A 177 -1.01 -11.33 3.28
N LEU A 178 -0.39 -12.20 4.06
CA LEU A 178 -1.01 -12.80 5.23
C LEU A 178 -0.80 -11.88 6.43
N PHE A 179 -1.91 -11.50 7.08
CA PHE A 179 -1.89 -10.69 8.29
C PHE A 179 -1.71 -11.56 9.54
N ASN A 180 -2.68 -12.44 9.82
CA ASN A 180 -2.62 -13.30 11.00
C ASN A 180 -3.13 -14.73 10.72
N MET A 181 -4.44 -15.00 10.74
CA MET A 181 -4.98 -16.35 10.55
C MET A 181 -4.88 -16.81 9.10
N HIS A 182 -4.35 -18.01 8.91
CA HIS A 182 -4.16 -18.64 7.61
C HIS A 182 -4.03 -20.16 7.75
N TRP A 183 -3.89 -20.88 6.62
CA TRP A 183 -3.73 -22.33 6.62
C TRP A 183 -2.44 -22.75 5.91
N ALA A 184 -1.60 -23.50 6.61
CA ALA A 184 -0.32 -23.98 6.11
C ALA A 184 -0.30 -25.50 5.96
N CYS A 185 0.33 -26.03 4.91
CA CYS A 185 0.47 -27.46 4.71
C CYS A 185 1.62 -28.02 5.56
N HIS A 186 1.33 -28.96 6.46
CA HIS A 186 2.35 -29.59 7.30
C HIS A 186 3.43 -30.35 6.51
N LYS A 187 3.11 -30.78 5.29
CA LYS A 187 4.00 -31.56 4.40
C LYS A 187 5.01 -30.70 3.67
N CYS A 188 4.57 -29.68 2.94
CA CYS A 188 5.43 -28.91 2.03
C CYS A 188 5.55 -27.42 2.38
N GLY A 189 4.75 -26.91 3.31
CA GLY A 189 4.76 -25.50 3.70
C GLY A 189 3.99 -24.60 2.74
N PHE A 190 3.14 -25.16 1.88
CA PHE A 190 2.18 -24.40 1.06
C PHE A 190 1.21 -23.63 1.97
N VAL A 191 0.97 -22.36 1.70
CA VAL A 191 0.17 -21.48 2.55
C VAL A 191 -0.97 -20.84 1.75
N VAL A 192 -2.17 -20.77 2.34
CA VAL A 192 -3.32 -20.07 1.78
C VAL A 192 -3.97 -19.13 2.78
N CYS A 193 -4.44 -17.98 2.28
CA CYS A 193 -5.23 -17.04 3.06
C CYS A 193 -6.64 -17.58 3.36
N MET A 194 -7.38 -16.86 4.21
CA MET A 194 -8.75 -17.21 4.59
C MET A 194 -9.70 -17.33 3.39
N ASP A 195 -9.59 -16.40 2.42
CA ASP A 195 -10.49 -16.35 1.26
C ASP A 195 -10.26 -17.55 0.35
N CYS A 196 -9.01 -17.84 -0.01
CA CYS A 196 -8.66 -19.02 -0.82
C CYS A 196 -9.04 -20.33 -0.12
N TYR A 197 -8.85 -20.41 1.20
CA TYR A 197 -9.26 -21.58 1.98
C TYR A 197 -10.78 -21.82 1.88
N LYS A 198 -11.59 -20.77 2.09
CA LYS A 198 -13.05 -20.87 2.07
C LYS A 198 -13.63 -21.07 0.67
N ALA A 199 -13.05 -20.42 -0.35
CA ALA A 199 -13.40 -20.63 -1.74
C ALA A 199 -13.23 -22.11 -2.14
N ARG A 200 -12.18 -22.78 -1.65
CA ARG A 200 -11.94 -24.20 -1.89
C ARG A 200 -12.92 -25.11 -1.14
N ASP A 201 -13.45 -24.68 0.00
CA ASP A 201 -14.36 -25.48 0.84
C ASP A 201 -15.79 -25.47 0.27
N ASN A 202 -16.21 -24.32 -0.26
CA ASN A 202 -17.49 -24.13 -0.95
C ASN A 202 -17.46 -24.75 -2.36
N LYS A 203 -17.51 -26.08 -2.45
CA LYS A 203 -17.50 -26.88 -3.69
C LYS A 203 -18.73 -26.66 -4.61
N LYS A 204 -19.00 -25.45 -5.12
CA LYS A 204 -19.95 -25.27 -6.23
C LYS A 204 -19.22 -25.40 -7.57
N ALA A 205 -19.79 -26.23 -8.44
CA ALA A 205 -19.12 -26.78 -9.63
C ALA A 205 -18.81 -25.79 -10.77
N LYS A 206 -19.19 -24.50 -10.65
CA LYS A 206 -18.80 -23.45 -11.62
C LYS A 206 -17.46 -22.78 -11.30
N ASP A 207 -16.93 -23.00 -10.10
CA ASP A 207 -15.77 -22.29 -9.56
C ASP A 207 -14.46 -23.12 -9.61
N LYS A 208 -14.46 -24.22 -10.39
CA LYS A 208 -13.36 -25.19 -10.39
C LYS A 208 -12.02 -24.68 -10.94
N GLU A 209 -12.04 -23.59 -11.70
CA GLU A 209 -10.88 -23.09 -12.46
C GLU A 209 -10.25 -21.83 -11.86
N LEU A 210 -10.73 -21.37 -10.71
CA LEU A 210 -10.48 -19.99 -10.30
C LEU A 210 -9.12 -19.76 -9.64
N TYR A 211 -8.57 -20.80 -9.00
CA TYR A 211 -7.22 -20.77 -8.44
C TYR A 211 -6.62 -22.18 -8.51
N VAL A 212 -5.70 -22.42 -9.45
CA VAL A 212 -5.02 -23.72 -9.53
C VAL A 212 -3.98 -23.81 -8.42
N TRP A 213 -4.39 -24.38 -7.29
CA TRP A 213 -3.45 -24.63 -6.19
C TRP A 213 -2.31 -25.53 -6.66
N LEU A 214 -1.09 -25.05 -6.40
CA LEU A 214 0.14 -25.80 -6.63
C LEU A 214 0.07 -27.17 -5.96
N ARG A 215 0.70 -28.17 -6.57
CA ARG A 215 0.67 -29.56 -6.07
C ARG A 215 1.66 -29.78 -4.92
N CYS A 216 1.26 -30.63 -3.99
CA CYS A 216 2.03 -31.04 -2.83
C CYS A 216 3.16 -32.04 -3.20
N VAL A 217 3.76 -32.65 -2.19
CA VAL A 217 4.75 -33.72 -2.35
C VAL A 217 4.13 -34.92 -3.09
N LYS A 218 4.91 -35.55 -3.99
CA LYS A 218 4.44 -36.64 -4.88
C LYS A 218 3.22 -36.25 -5.75
N ASN A 219 3.16 -34.98 -6.16
CA ASN A 219 2.16 -34.45 -7.08
C ASN A 219 0.70 -34.51 -6.57
N GLN A 220 0.51 -34.66 -5.26
CA GLN A 220 -0.80 -34.78 -4.63
C GLN A 220 -1.50 -33.42 -4.49
N PRO A 221 -2.83 -33.35 -4.57
CA PRO A 221 -3.55 -32.12 -4.24
C PRO A 221 -3.42 -31.78 -2.74
N HIS A 222 -3.52 -30.50 -2.41
CA HIS A 222 -3.62 -30.06 -1.02
C HIS A 222 -5.05 -30.25 -0.51
N ASP A 223 -5.29 -31.35 0.20
CA ASP A 223 -6.53 -31.58 0.93
C ASP A 223 -6.56 -30.79 2.25
N PHE A 224 -7.76 -30.37 2.67
CA PHE A 224 -8.02 -29.71 3.96
C PHE A 224 -7.42 -30.44 5.17
N LYS A 225 -7.41 -31.78 5.18
CA LYS A 225 -6.81 -32.60 6.24
C LYS A 225 -5.29 -32.43 6.39
N ASN A 226 -4.62 -31.92 5.35
CA ASN A 226 -3.18 -31.67 5.36
C ASN A 226 -2.85 -30.20 5.65
N LEU A 227 -3.85 -29.35 5.83
CA LEU A 227 -3.70 -27.94 6.15
C LEU A 227 -3.95 -27.74 7.64
N MET A 228 -3.00 -27.12 8.33
CA MET A 228 -3.11 -26.76 9.74
C MET A 228 -3.46 -25.28 9.88
N PRO A 229 -4.43 -24.92 10.73
CA PRO A 229 -4.70 -23.53 11.06
C PRO A 229 -3.44 -22.94 11.71
N THR A 230 -3.03 -21.79 11.23
CA THR A 230 -1.79 -21.13 11.62
C THR A 230 -2.03 -19.64 11.84
N GLN A 231 -1.33 -19.05 12.81
CA GLN A 231 -1.38 -17.63 13.13
C GLN A 231 0.01 -17.03 13.16
N ILE A 232 0.14 -15.73 12.85
CA ILE A 232 1.41 -14.99 12.85
C ILE A 232 1.57 -14.19 14.14
N VAL A 233 0.50 -13.51 14.54
CA VAL A 233 0.46 -12.70 15.76
C VAL A 233 0.42 -13.64 16.96
N PRO A 234 1.36 -13.52 17.92
CA PRO A 234 1.39 -14.37 19.10
C PRO A 234 0.21 -14.10 20.04
N GLU A 235 -0.28 -15.14 20.69
CA GLU A 235 -1.45 -15.15 21.57
C GLU A 235 -1.13 -14.78 23.03
N THR A 236 0.15 -14.79 23.41
CA THR A 236 0.72 -14.62 24.77
C THR A 236 -0.25 -14.95 25.93
N GLY A 237 -0.10 -16.14 26.52
CA GLY A 237 -0.86 -16.56 27.70
C GLY A 237 -0.86 -15.49 28.82
N LYS A 238 -2.06 -14.99 29.16
CA LYS A 238 -2.46 -13.84 30.01
C LYS A 238 -2.84 -12.55 29.29
N HIS A 239 -2.42 -12.34 28.05
CA HIS A 239 -2.84 -11.22 27.22
C HIS A 239 -3.25 -11.74 25.86
N ARG A 240 -4.46 -12.30 25.80
CA ARG A 240 -5.20 -12.27 24.54
C ARG A 240 -5.08 -10.82 24.06
N CYS A 241 -4.57 -10.57 22.86
CA CYS A 241 -4.74 -9.29 22.15
C CYS A 241 -6.23 -9.09 21.86
N ARG A 242 -7.06 -9.05 22.90
CA ARG A 242 -8.43 -8.57 22.91
C ARG A 242 -8.29 -7.06 22.86
N PHE A 243 -8.18 -6.54 21.64
CA PHE A 243 -8.39 -5.12 21.41
C PHE A 243 -9.83 -4.82 21.81
N VAL A 244 -9.97 -4.13 22.94
CA VAL A 244 -11.25 -3.69 23.48
C VAL A 244 -11.84 -2.65 22.54
N TYR A 245 -13.12 -2.87 22.20
CA TYR A 245 -13.97 -2.08 21.32
C TYR A 245 -13.86 -0.57 21.55
N LEU A 246 -13.46 0.17 20.51
CA LEU A 246 -13.71 1.61 20.39
C LEU A 246 -14.90 1.79 19.45
N TYR A 247 -16.05 2.20 19.99
CA TYR A 247 -17.18 2.68 19.19
C TYR A 247 -16.95 4.17 18.92
N VAL A 248 -16.66 4.52 17.66
CA VAL A 248 -16.55 5.92 17.23
C VAL A 248 -17.82 6.25 16.45
N SER A 249 -18.77 6.96 17.06
CA SER A 249 -19.93 7.51 16.33
C SER A 249 -19.68 8.97 15.97
N LYS A 250 -20.22 9.35 14.81
CA LYS A 250 -19.87 10.51 13.97
C LYS A 250 -19.86 11.90 14.61
N HIS A 251 -20.29 12.10 15.88
CA HIS A 251 -20.35 13.45 16.46
C HIS A 251 -19.97 13.64 17.94
N HIS A 252 -19.61 12.62 18.74
CA HIS A 252 -19.09 12.87 20.11
C HIS A 252 -18.15 11.75 20.58
N ILE A 253 -16.90 12.10 20.92
CA ILE A 253 -15.95 11.21 21.58
C ILE A 253 -16.30 11.16 23.07
N LEU A 254 -16.74 10.00 23.57
CA LEU A 254 -16.92 9.72 25.00
C LEU A 254 -16.20 8.42 25.35
N PHE A 255 -15.17 8.53 26.19
CA PHE A 255 -14.32 7.43 26.64
C PHE A 255 -14.96 6.61 27.77
N SER A 256 -14.76 5.28 27.72
CA SER A 256 -14.73 4.37 28.87
C SER A 256 -14.04 3.07 28.44
N VAL A 257 -12.79 2.87 28.87
CA VAL A 257 -12.05 1.61 28.72
C VAL A 257 -11.97 0.97 30.10
N THR A 258 -12.76 -0.07 30.36
CA THR A 258 -12.57 -0.94 31.52
C THR A 258 -11.84 -2.22 31.11
N PHE A 259 -10.68 -2.43 31.73
CA PHE A 259 -9.93 -3.68 31.71
C PHE A 259 -10.64 -4.69 32.64
N ASP A 260 -11.18 -5.78 32.09
CA ASP A 260 -11.11 -7.14 32.65
C ASP A 260 -12.08 -8.13 31.97
N CYS A 261 -11.74 -9.42 32.07
CA CYS A 261 -12.37 -10.58 31.44
C CYS A 261 -13.88 -10.72 31.72
N VAL A 262 -14.71 -10.76 30.67
CA VAL A 262 -16.10 -11.27 30.74
C VAL A 262 -16.40 -12.27 29.60
N PRO A 263 -17.09 -13.40 29.86
CA PRO A 263 -17.56 -14.33 28.83
C PRO A 263 -18.68 -13.76 27.95
N ILE A 264 -18.71 -14.18 26.68
CA ILE A 264 -19.61 -13.73 25.60
C ILE A 264 -21.11 -13.88 25.95
N SER A 265 -21.48 -14.72 26.91
CA SER A 265 -22.87 -15.02 27.27
C SER A 265 -23.61 -13.90 28.01
N LYS A 266 -22.98 -12.75 28.29
CA LYS A 266 -23.65 -11.57 28.89
C LYS A 266 -23.73 -10.35 27.97
N ILE A 267 -23.29 -10.44 26.71
CA ILE A 267 -23.24 -9.32 25.75
C ILE A 267 -24.50 -9.33 24.85
N VAL A 268 -25.68 -9.19 25.44
CA VAL A 268 -26.93 -8.99 24.67
C VAL A 268 -27.78 -7.82 25.22
N HIS A 269 -27.41 -7.18 26.33
CA HIS A 269 -28.20 -6.08 26.90
C HIS A 269 -27.33 -4.92 27.41
N CYS A 270 -26.61 -4.24 26.53
CA CYS A 270 -26.14 -2.88 26.82
C CYS A 270 -26.75 -1.90 25.81
N HIS A 271 -27.93 -1.40 26.17
CA HIS A 271 -28.38 -0.11 25.68
C HIS A 271 -27.54 0.99 26.32
N LEU A 272 -27.06 1.90 25.47
CA LEU A 272 -26.61 3.27 25.74
C LEU A 272 -27.17 3.86 27.06
N PHE A 273 -26.29 4.27 27.99
CA PHE A 273 -26.55 5.39 28.89
C PHE A 273 -25.24 6.12 29.24
N VAL A 274 -25.24 7.44 29.03
CA VAL A 274 -24.20 8.41 29.42
C VAL A 274 -24.61 9.00 30.78
N SER A 275 -23.70 9.14 31.73
CA SER A 275 -23.92 9.99 32.92
C SER A 275 -22.76 10.96 33.09
N ILE A 276 -23.09 12.25 33.04
CA ILE A 276 -22.34 13.35 33.65
C ILE A 276 -22.69 13.32 35.15
N GLY A 277 -21.75 13.71 36.02
CA GLY A 277 -21.86 13.55 37.46
C GLY A 277 -22.86 14.48 38.17
N ARG A 278 -23.43 13.92 39.24
CA ARG A 278 -24.00 14.49 40.48
C ARG A 278 -25.31 15.31 40.40
N HIS A 279 -26.29 14.78 41.15
CA HIS A 279 -27.58 15.32 41.61
C HIS A 279 -28.67 15.59 40.55
N ALA A 280 -29.66 14.68 40.47
CA ALA A 280 -31.08 15.02 40.57
C ALA A 280 -31.95 13.75 40.51
N GLU A 281 -33.03 13.79 41.26
CA GLU A 281 -33.95 12.70 41.56
C GLU A 281 -34.79 12.23 40.38
N VAL A 282 -35.28 10.99 40.54
CA VAL A 282 -36.27 10.29 39.72
C VAL A 282 -37.59 11.05 39.68
N TYR A 283 -38.09 11.39 38.49
CA TYR A 283 -39.53 11.38 38.20
C TYR A 283 -39.79 10.85 36.79
N ALA A 284 -40.52 9.73 36.74
CA ALA A 284 -41.08 9.15 35.54
C ALA A 284 -42.23 10.03 35.02
N LEU A 285 -42.26 10.35 33.73
CA LEU A 285 -43.48 10.77 33.05
C LEU A 285 -43.57 10.23 31.61
N SER A 286 -44.79 9.77 31.34
CA SER A 286 -45.35 9.04 30.22
C SER A 286 -45.18 9.63 28.81
N GLU A 287 -45.20 8.71 27.86
CA GLU A 287 -45.63 8.81 26.45
C GLU A 287 -46.50 10.03 26.11
N ARG A 288 -46.04 10.87 25.17
CA ARG A 288 -46.89 11.57 24.19
C ARG A 288 -46.19 11.74 22.85
N LYS A 289 -46.77 11.16 21.80
CA LYS A 289 -46.61 11.57 20.39
C LYS A 289 -47.14 12.99 20.20
N ILE A 290 -46.56 13.81 19.30
CA ILE A 290 -47.10 15.02 18.57
C ILE A 290 -45.90 15.72 17.85
N PRO A 291 -46.04 16.43 16.70
CA PRO A 291 -45.83 15.93 15.35
C PRO A 291 -44.68 16.65 14.60
N VAL A 292 -44.46 16.27 13.33
CA VAL A 292 -43.54 16.91 12.37
C VAL A 292 -43.95 18.37 12.11
N THR A 293 -43.11 19.33 12.46
CA THR A 293 -43.18 20.71 11.94
C THR A 293 -41.80 21.36 11.79
N LYS A 294 -41.50 21.76 10.54
CA LYS A 294 -40.61 22.82 10.03
C LYS A 294 -39.17 22.93 10.55
N MET A 295 -38.22 22.73 9.62
CA MET A 295 -36.83 23.19 9.72
C MET A 295 -36.76 24.71 9.94
N PRO A 296 -35.95 25.21 10.89
CA PRO A 296 -35.46 26.58 10.84
C PRO A 296 -34.17 26.64 10.02
N GLN A 297 -34.15 27.56 9.07
CA GLN A 297 -32.95 28.03 8.38
C GLN A 297 -31.99 28.71 9.37
N GLY A 298 -30.69 28.54 9.12
CA GLY A 298 -29.63 29.48 9.51
C GLY A 298 -29.27 29.53 10.99
N VAL A 299 -28.25 28.76 11.38
CA VAL A 299 -27.41 29.11 12.54
C VAL A 299 -26.03 29.42 12.01
N MET A 300 -25.73 30.72 11.92
CA MET A 300 -24.39 31.27 11.75
C MET A 300 -23.51 30.74 12.88
N LEU A 301 -22.43 30.03 12.54
CA LEU A 301 -21.37 29.74 13.48
C LEU A 301 -20.56 31.01 13.68
N ASP A 302 -20.46 31.40 14.95
CA ASP A 302 -19.73 32.54 15.50
C ASP A 302 -18.27 32.54 15.02
N GLU A 303 -17.95 33.50 14.14
CA GLU A 303 -16.58 33.86 13.79
C GLU A 303 -15.98 34.66 14.95
N SER A 304 -15.05 34.05 15.69
CA SER A 304 -14.10 34.80 16.52
C SER A 304 -12.70 34.69 15.92
N PRO A 305 -11.93 35.79 15.81
CA PRO A 305 -10.87 35.95 14.84
C PRO A 305 -9.49 35.67 15.46
N LEU A 306 -8.82 34.65 14.94
CA LEU A 306 -7.36 34.59 14.88
C LEU A 306 -6.96 34.41 13.41
N ALA A 307 -7.40 35.34 12.56
CA ALA A 307 -6.78 35.57 11.28
C ALA A 307 -5.50 36.36 11.54
N ASP A 308 -4.37 35.66 11.58
CA ASP A 308 -3.07 36.30 11.42
C ASP A 308 -3.02 36.88 9.97
N PRO A 309 -2.55 38.12 9.75
CA PRO A 309 -2.39 38.68 8.41
C PRO A 309 -1.44 37.88 7.49
N HIS A 310 -0.73 36.87 8.00
CA HIS A 310 0.07 35.92 7.23
C HIS A 310 -0.68 34.64 6.76
N THR A 311 -2.00 34.52 6.99
CA THR A 311 -2.73 33.23 6.94
C THR A 311 -3.60 32.94 5.70
N VAL A 312 -3.62 33.79 4.66
CA VAL A 312 -4.36 33.45 3.42
C VAL A 312 -3.52 32.53 2.55
N VAL A 313 -3.85 31.24 2.56
CA VAL A 313 -3.19 30.25 1.71
C VAL A 313 -3.41 30.61 0.24
N PRO A 314 -2.35 30.83 -0.56
CA PRO A 314 -2.49 31.18 -1.97
C PRO A 314 -3.00 29.98 -2.76
N HIS A 315 -4.28 30.01 -3.14
CA HIS A 315 -4.93 28.93 -3.86
C HIS A 315 -5.87 29.44 -4.96
N ASP A 316 -6.39 28.52 -5.75
CA ASP A 316 -7.49 28.72 -6.70
C ASP A 316 -8.30 27.44 -6.84
N TRP A 317 -9.36 27.52 -7.63
CA TRP A 317 -10.20 26.38 -7.99
C TRP A 317 -10.23 26.24 -9.52
N LEU A 318 -9.77 25.10 -10.02
CA LEU A 318 -9.74 24.81 -11.46
C LEU A 318 -10.99 24.03 -11.88
N GLY A 319 -11.55 24.42 -13.03
CA GLY A 319 -12.68 23.81 -13.69
C GLY A 319 -14.01 23.91 -12.92
N ASN A 320 -15.07 23.41 -13.54
CA ASN A 320 -16.43 23.40 -12.96
C ASN A 320 -16.52 22.54 -11.69
N HIS A 321 -15.59 21.60 -11.50
CA HIS A 321 -15.55 20.67 -10.38
C HIS A 321 -14.77 21.15 -9.16
N ARG A 322 -14.32 22.41 -9.17
CA ARG A 322 -13.53 23.02 -8.08
C ARG A 322 -12.37 22.11 -7.66
N LEU A 323 -11.46 21.82 -8.58
CA LEU A 323 -10.21 21.14 -8.25
C LEU A 323 -9.29 22.12 -7.51
N LEU A 324 -8.83 21.75 -6.31
CA LEU A 324 -7.98 22.62 -5.49
C LEU A 324 -6.61 22.78 -6.15
N TRP A 325 -6.23 24.04 -6.41
CA TRP A 325 -4.91 24.41 -6.88
C TRP A 325 -4.18 25.24 -5.82
N LEU A 326 -3.15 24.66 -5.20
CA LEU A 326 -2.25 25.34 -4.27
C LEU A 326 -1.09 25.96 -5.04
N LYS A 327 -0.94 27.29 -4.96
CA LYS A 327 0.00 28.06 -5.81
C LYS A 327 1.42 28.15 -5.27
N ASP A 328 1.63 27.85 -3.99
CA ASP A 328 2.96 27.82 -3.35
C ASP A 328 3.12 26.54 -2.53
N HIS A 329 3.99 25.64 -2.98
CA HIS A 329 4.22 24.35 -2.33
C HIS A 329 4.80 24.45 -0.92
N ARG A 330 5.45 25.57 -0.56
CA ARG A 330 6.11 25.76 0.74
C ARG A 330 5.19 26.35 1.81
N HIS A 331 3.99 26.77 1.43
CA HIS A 331 3.09 27.47 2.35
C HIS A 331 2.58 26.52 3.44
N GLN A 332 2.86 26.82 4.71
CA GLN A 332 2.52 25.94 5.84
C GLN A 332 1.01 25.70 5.99
N GLY A 333 0.19 26.68 5.63
CA GLY A 333 -1.28 26.54 5.66
C GLY A 333 -1.87 25.59 4.60
N ASN A 334 -1.06 25.09 3.64
CA ASN A 334 -1.52 24.15 2.62
C ASN A 334 -2.16 22.89 3.22
N GLN A 335 -1.62 22.41 4.35
CA GLN A 335 -2.09 21.18 5.01
C GLN A 335 -3.59 21.23 5.30
N ARG A 336 -4.11 22.37 5.77
CA ARG A 336 -5.53 22.50 6.12
C ARG A 336 -6.43 22.37 4.90
N LEU A 337 -6.19 23.17 3.86
CA LEU A 337 -6.99 23.12 2.63
C LEU A 337 -6.84 21.77 1.91
N PHE A 338 -5.63 21.21 1.93
CA PHE A 338 -5.37 19.86 1.42
C PHE A 338 -6.26 18.85 2.15
N LYS A 339 -6.21 18.77 3.48
CA LYS A 339 -7.00 17.83 4.28
C LYS A 339 -8.51 17.95 4.03
N GLU A 340 -9.04 19.17 3.96
CA GLU A 340 -10.46 19.42 3.69
C GLU A 340 -10.91 18.84 2.33
N ASN A 341 -10.09 18.99 1.29
CA ASN A 341 -10.37 18.45 -0.05
C ASN A 341 -10.06 16.96 -0.18
N TRP A 342 -8.99 16.52 0.47
CA TRP A 342 -8.53 15.14 0.50
C TRP A 342 -9.56 14.25 1.15
N THR A 343 -10.22 14.69 2.23
CA THR A 343 -11.34 13.96 2.86
C THR A 343 -12.53 13.72 1.91
N GLN A 344 -12.66 14.52 0.83
CA GLN A 344 -13.69 14.38 -0.21
C GLN A 344 -13.19 13.59 -1.44
N GLU A 345 -12.05 12.90 -1.31
CA GLU A 345 -11.40 12.11 -2.36
C GLU A 345 -11.12 12.92 -3.64
N GLN A 346 -10.84 14.22 -3.49
CA GLN A 346 -10.57 15.12 -4.63
C GLN A 346 -9.08 15.13 -4.97
N PRO A 347 -8.71 15.09 -6.26
CA PRO A 347 -7.33 15.35 -6.65
C PRO A 347 -6.93 16.79 -6.35
N VAL A 348 -5.65 17.01 -6.07
CA VAL A 348 -5.09 18.32 -5.72
C VAL A 348 -3.89 18.65 -6.62
N LEU A 349 -3.82 19.88 -7.11
CA LEU A 349 -2.68 20.41 -7.86
C LEU A 349 -1.84 21.30 -6.94
N VAL A 350 -0.53 21.09 -6.90
CA VAL A 350 0.41 21.97 -6.19
C VAL A 350 1.48 22.47 -7.15
N SER A 351 1.63 23.79 -7.29
CA SER A 351 2.59 24.39 -8.21
C SER A 351 3.85 24.91 -7.52
N GLY A 352 4.92 25.03 -8.30
CA GLY A 352 6.14 25.75 -7.90
C GLY A 352 7.28 24.88 -7.34
N LEU A 353 7.17 23.55 -7.38
CA LEU A 353 8.21 22.65 -6.85
C LEU A 353 9.55 22.82 -7.57
N HIS A 354 9.52 23.13 -8.87
CA HIS A 354 10.73 23.39 -9.68
C HIS A 354 11.59 24.53 -9.12
N LYS A 355 11.02 25.44 -8.31
CA LYS A 355 11.75 26.54 -7.65
C LYS A 355 12.65 26.04 -6.51
N SER A 356 12.36 24.87 -5.94
CA SER A 356 13.16 24.23 -4.88
C SER A 356 14.06 23.12 -5.42
N LEU A 357 13.66 22.48 -6.52
CA LEU A 357 14.45 21.45 -7.19
C LEU A 357 15.67 22.04 -7.91
N LYS A 358 16.76 21.27 -7.96
CA LYS A 358 17.97 21.64 -8.69
C LYS A 358 17.80 21.30 -10.16
N ALA A 359 17.35 22.27 -10.97
CA ALA A 359 17.07 22.09 -12.40
C ALA A 359 18.17 21.35 -13.19
N ASN A 360 19.46 21.57 -12.86
CA ASN A 360 20.56 20.91 -13.55
C ASN A 360 20.62 19.39 -13.36
N LEU A 361 20.07 18.84 -12.26
CA LEU A 361 20.03 17.39 -12.02
C LEU A 361 19.03 16.69 -12.93
N TRP A 362 17.96 17.38 -13.32
CA TRP A 362 16.79 16.80 -13.99
C TRP A 362 16.83 16.92 -15.51
N LYS A 363 17.96 17.35 -16.08
CA LYS A 363 18.10 17.51 -17.54
C LYS A 363 18.37 16.18 -18.26
N PRO A 364 17.77 15.94 -19.44
CA PRO A 364 17.99 14.75 -20.26
C PRO A 364 19.46 14.46 -20.54
N GLU A 365 20.30 15.48 -20.74
CA GLU A 365 21.71 15.27 -21.06
C GLU A 365 22.47 14.65 -19.89
N GLN A 366 22.07 14.91 -18.65
CA GLN A 366 22.69 14.30 -17.47
C GLN A 366 22.33 12.82 -17.38
N PHE A 367 21.04 12.48 -17.56
CA PHE A 367 20.60 11.08 -17.61
C PHE A 367 21.29 10.31 -18.74
N SER A 368 21.37 10.91 -19.92
CA SER A 368 22.06 10.31 -21.07
C SER A 368 23.54 10.05 -20.78
N ARG A 369 24.25 11.00 -20.14
CA ARG A 369 25.67 10.83 -19.78
C ARG A 369 25.88 9.76 -18.72
N GLU A 370 25.11 9.81 -17.63
CA GLU A 370 25.23 8.91 -16.48
C GLU A 370 24.84 7.46 -16.82
N PHE A 371 23.82 7.27 -17.68
CA PHE A 371 23.21 5.96 -17.94
C PHE A 371 23.35 5.48 -19.39
N SER A 372 24.25 6.08 -20.17
CA SER A 372 24.43 5.81 -21.61
C SER A 372 24.64 4.34 -22.00
N SER A 373 25.29 3.56 -21.14
CA SER A 373 25.64 2.16 -21.39
C SER A 373 24.56 1.16 -20.96
N LEU A 374 23.55 1.61 -20.21
CA LEU A 374 22.50 0.76 -19.68
C LEU A 374 21.47 0.44 -20.77
N HIS A 375 20.98 -0.79 -20.74
CA HIS A 375 19.87 -1.23 -21.55
C HIS A 375 18.62 -1.21 -20.68
N SER A 376 17.49 -0.83 -21.27
CA SER A 376 16.20 -0.87 -20.60
C SER A 376 15.11 -1.19 -21.61
N ASP A 377 13.98 -1.63 -21.08
CA ASP A 377 12.78 -1.95 -21.84
C ASP A 377 12.00 -0.67 -22.13
N LEU A 378 11.97 -0.28 -23.41
CA LEU A 378 11.25 0.89 -23.91
C LEU A 378 9.86 0.46 -24.39
N TYR A 379 8.83 1.09 -23.84
CA TYR A 379 7.44 0.83 -24.20
C TYR A 379 6.99 1.78 -25.29
N ASN A 380 6.52 1.24 -26.43
CA ASN A 380 5.86 2.04 -27.46
C ASN A 380 4.43 2.37 -27.00
N CYS A 381 4.16 3.65 -26.77
CA CYS A 381 2.88 4.11 -26.21
C CYS A 381 1.69 3.88 -27.16
N ARG A 382 1.93 3.61 -28.44
CA ARG A 382 0.86 3.47 -29.43
C ARG A 382 0.34 2.06 -29.58
N ASP A 383 1.24 1.08 -29.63
CA ASP A 383 0.89 -0.34 -29.88
C ASP A 383 1.17 -1.25 -28.67
N GLY A 384 1.76 -0.71 -27.59
CA GLY A 384 2.09 -1.47 -26.39
C GLY A 384 3.30 -2.39 -26.52
N SER A 385 4.00 -2.38 -27.66
CA SER A 385 5.19 -3.21 -27.86
C SER A 385 6.36 -2.78 -26.97
N VAL A 386 7.15 -3.77 -26.53
CA VAL A 386 8.33 -3.56 -25.68
C VAL A 386 9.59 -3.83 -26.50
N THR A 387 10.49 -2.87 -26.54
CA THR A 387 11.78 -2.99 -27.22
C THR A 387 12.91 -2.78 -26.23
N ASN A 388 13.80 -3.77 -26.08
CA ASN A 388 15.01 -3.59 -25.30
C ASN A 388 16.04 -2.81 -26.12
N SER A 389 16.41 -1.61 -25.68
CA SER A 389 17.45 -0.81 -26.32
C SER A 389 18.30 -0.05 -25.30
N LYS A 390 19.38 0.57 -25.77
CA LYS A 390 20.19 1.48 -24.96
C LYS A 390 19.37 2.68 -24.55
N VAL A 391 19.41 3.00 -23.26
CA VAL A 391 18.76 4.18 -22.68
C VAL A 391 19.25 5.47 -23.36
N LYS A 392 20.46 5.48 -23.90
CA LYS A 392 20.99 6.59 -24.69
C LYS A 392 20.12 6.95 -25.90
N GLU A 393 19.59 5.97 -26.64
CA GLU A 393 18.79 6.23 -27.85
C GLU A 393 17.47 6.91 -27.50
N PHE A 394 16.87 6.52 -26.37
CA PHE A 394 15.69 7.18 -25.81
C PHE A 394 15.95 8.67 -25.52
N TRP A 395 17.10 8.97 -24.88
CA TRP A 395 17.47 10.34 -24.53
C TRP A 395 17.89 11.19 -25.73
N ASP A 396 18.58 10.60 -26.70
CA ASP A 396 18.99 11.29 -27.94
C ASP A 396 17.76 11.77 -28.73
N GLY A 397 16.68 10.97 -28.75
CA GLY A 397 15.40 11.31 -29.37
C GLY A 397 14.44 12.11 -28.49
N PHE A 398 14.82 12.45 -27.24
CA PHE A 398 13.91 13.04 -26.27
C PHE A 398 13.43 14.42 -26.72
N GLU A 399 14.34 15.31 -27.09
CA GLU A 399 14.02 16.66 -27.63
C GLU A 399 14.13 16.74 -29.15
N ASP A 400 14.90 15.83 -29.75
CA ASP A 400 15.19 15.81 -31.17
C ASP A 400 14.41 14.69 -31.87
N VAL A 401 13.25 15.07 -32.42
CA VAL A 401 12.33 14.15 -33.11
C VAL A 401 13.00 13.43 -34.28
N SER A 402 13.99 14.07 -34.93
CA SER A 402 14.68 13.48 -36.09
C SER A 402 15.51 12.24 -35.73
N LYS A 403 15.90 12.11 -34.45
CA LYS A 403 16.65 10.96 -33.92
C LYS A 403 15.75 9.86 -33.38
N ARG A 404 14.43 10.06 -33.35
CA ARG A 404 13.50 9.02 -32.93
C ARG A 404 13.42 7.92 -33.99
N PRO A 405 13.36 6.64 -33.57
CA PRO A 405 13.02 5.55 -34.47
C PRO A 405 11.70 5.81 -35.19
N LYS A 406 11.60 5.37 -36.44
CA LYS A 406 10.40 5.47 -37.24
C LYS A 406 9.71 4.12 -37.31
N SER A 407 8.39 4.11 -37.23
CA SER A 407 7.55 2.95 -37.49
C SER A 407 7.55 2.58 -38.98
N ASP A 408 7.00 1.42 -39.31
CA ASP A 408 6.83 0.95 -40.70
C ASP A 408 6.02 1.93 -41.58
N LYS A 409 5.19 2.77 -40.96
CA LYS A 409 4.39 3.82 -41.61
C LYS A 409 5.16 5.14 -41.76
N GLY A 410 6.42 5.20 -41.34
CA GLY A 410 7.29 6.39 -41.42
C GLY A 410 7.09 7.40 -40.29
N GLU A 411 6.19 7.14 -39.34
CA GLU A 411 5.88 8.02 -38.21
C GLU A 411 6.86 7.79 -37.05
N SER A 412 7.25 8.85 -36.34
CA SER A 412 8.15 8.73 -35.18
C SER A 412 7.49 7.98 -34.04
N VAL A 413 8.20 7.01 -33.47
CA VAL A 413 7.73 6.22 -32.33
C VAL A 413 7.77 7.07 -31.05
N VAL A 414 6.75 6.90 -30.20
CA VAL A 414 6.66 7.55 -28.88
C VAL A 414 6.99 6.50 -27.82
N TYR A 415 8.19 6.60 -27.28
CA TYR A 415 8.64 5.70 -26.22
C TYR A 415 8.34 6.24 -24.83
N ARG A 416 8.10 5.31 -23.90
CA ARG A 416 8.09 5.53 -22.46
C ARG A 416 9.08 4.60 -21.78
N LEU A 417 9.82 5.17 -20.83
CA LEU A 417 10.59 4.48 -19.81
C LEU A 417 9.78 4.58 -18.50
N LYS A 418 9.17 3.45 -18.10
CA LYS A 418 8.27 3.40 -16.94
C LYS A 418 9.00 2.86 -15.71
N ASP A 419 8.81 3.52 -14.58
CA ASP A 419 9.23 3.07 -13.25
C ASP A 419 10.72 2.70 -13.15
N TRP A 420 11.58 3.37 -13.93
CA TRP A 420 13.00 3.07 -14.00
C TRP A 420 13.89 4.30 -13.81
N PRO A 421 14.76 4.31 -12.78
CA PRO A 421 14.79 3.39 -11.63
C PRO A 421 13.62 3.65 -10.67
N SER A 422 13.37 2.71 -9.75
CA SER A 422 12.32 2.82 -8.72
C SER A 422 12.84 2.47 -7.33
N GLY A 423 12.21 3.04 -6.31
CA GLY A 423 12.39 2.59 -4.93
C GLY A 423 13.81 2.70 -4.39
N GLU A 424 14.29 1.62 -3.77
CA GLU A 424 15.66 1.53 -3.27
C GLU A 424 16.72 1.64 -4.37
N GLU A 425 16.41 1.17 -5.60
CA GLU A 425 17.29 1.32 -6.75
C GLU A 425 17.42 2.80 -7.15
N PHE A 426 16.34 3.59 -7.04
CA PHE A 426 16.40 5.03 -7.28
C PHE A 426 17.39 5.70 -6.31
N LEU A 427 17.32 5.38 -5.01
CA LEU A 427 18.24 5.93 -4.01
C LEU A 427 19.68 5.46 -4.26
N ALA A 428 19.88 4.20 -4.62
CA ALA A 428 21.21 3.63 -4.86
C ALA A 428 21.87 4.20 -6.13
N LEU A 429 21.11 4.34 -7.23
CA LEU A 429 21.62 4.83 -8.51
C LEU A 429 21.67 6.36 -8.58
N MET A 430 20.72 7.06 -7.95
CA MET A 430 20.55 8.52 -8.07
C MET A 430 20.33 9.20 -6.71
N PRO A 431 21.27 9.08 -5.75
CA PRO A 431 21.09 9.60 -4.40
C PRO A 431 20.90 11.12 -4.38
N ALA A 432 21.61 11.88 -5.23
CA ALA A 432 21.45 13.33 -5.29
C ALA A 432 20.04 13.75 -5.71
N ARG A 433 19.44 13.04 -6.67
CA ARG A 433 18.06 13.28 -7.14
C ARG A 433 17.04 12.86 -6.10
N TYR A 434 17.27 11.74 -5.41
CA TYR A 434 16.40 11.27 -4.33
C TYR A 434 16.25 12.34 -3.25
N HIS A 435 17.37 12.85 -2.71
CA HIS A 435 17.36 13.87 -1.66
C HIS A 435 16.77 15.20 -2.13
N ASP A 436 16.93 15.55 -3.42
CA ASP A 436 16.36 16.77 -4.01
C ASP A 436 14.82 16.73 -4.04
N VAL A 437 14.24 15.58 -4.42
CA VAL A 437 12.77 15.38 -4.41
C VAL A 437 12.25 15.29 -2.99
N MET A 438 12.82 14.43 -2.14
CA MET A 438 12.31 14.19 -0.78
C MET A 438 12.28 15.46 0.06
N LYS A 439 13.25 16.37 -0.12
CA LYS A 439 13.28 17.67 0.58
C LYS A 439 12.22 18.67 0.06
N SER A 440 11.72 18.46 -1.15
CA SER A 440 10.84 19.42 -1.86
C SER A 440 9.38 18.98 -1.91
N LEU A 441 9.02 17.88 -1.22
CA LEU A 441 7.66 17.35 -1.24
C LEU A 441 6.65 18.37 -0.67
N PRO A 442 5.53 18.63 -1.38
CA PRO A 442 4.45 19.48 -0.89
C PRO A 442 3.65 18.74 0.18
N VAL A 443 3.00 19.46 1.09
CA VAL A 443 2.19 18.87 2.19
C VAL A 443 2.91 17.69 2.88
N PRO A 444 4.15 17.91 3.38
CA PRO A 444 5.03 16.83 3.87
C PRO A 444 4.41 16.03 5.03
N GLN A 445 3.42 16.57 5.73
CA GLN A 445 2.68 15.85 6.76
C GLN A 445 2.00 14.57 6.23
N TYR A 446 1.68 14.51 4.93
CA TYR A 446 1.11 13.36 4.24
C TYR A 446 2.12 12.64 3.35
N THR A 447 2.96 13.37 2.62
CA THR A 447 3.79 12.80 1.55
C THR A 447 5.18 12.38 2.01
N ASP A 448 5.67 12.90 3.14
CA ASP A 448 6.98 12.49 3.67
C ASP A 448 6.89 11.02 4.14
N PRO A 449 7.83 10.14 3.75
CA PRO A 449 7.87 8.74 4.21
C PRO A 449 7.94 8.56 5.74
N GLU A 450 8.31 9.60 6.46
CA GLU A 450 8.51 9.62 7.91
C GLU A 450 7.34 10.27 8.66
N ALA A 451 6.37 10.86 7.96
CA ALA A 451 5.27 11.58 8.58
C ALA A 451 4.18 10.65 9.15
N HIS A 452 3.51 11.12 10.21
CA HIS A 452 2.47 10.34 10.92
C HIS A 452 1.14 10.21 10.16
N LEU A 453 0.82 11.13 9.22
CA LEU A 453 -0.33 10.94 8.33
C LEU A 453 0.06 10.15 7.07
N ASN A 454 1.33 9.77 6.91
CA ASN A 454 1.73 8.72 6.00
C ASN A 454 1.75 7.39 6.76
N LEU A 455 0.66 6.63 6.70
CA LEU A 455 0.47 5.42 7.48
C LEU A 455 1.53 4.35 7.21
N ALA A 456 2.18 4.38 6.05
CA ALA A 456 3.30 3.49 5.74
C ALA A 456 4.49 3.67 6.71
N SER A 457 4.65 4.84 7.31
CA SER A 457 5.70 5.14 8.29
C SER A 457 5.55 4.35 9.60
N HIS A 458 4.33 3.90 9.91
CA HIS A 458 4.03 3.11 11.11
C HIS A 458 4.43 1.65 10.99
N LEU A 459 4.67 1.15 9.78
CA LEU A 459 5.12 -0.22 9.58
C LEU A 459 6.55 -0.37 10.13
N PRO A 460 6.78 -1.23 11.15
CA PRO A 460 8.11 -1.42 11.73
C PRO A 460 9.11 -1.87 10.66
N SER A 461 10.37 -1.43 10.79
CA SER A 461 11.48 -1.84 9.91
C SER A 461 11.77 -3.36 9.94
N PHE A 462 11.17 -4.08 10.89
CA PHE A 462 11.13 -5.53 10.90
C PHE A 462 10.46 -6.12 9.65
N PHE A 463 9.37 -5.49 9.19
CA PHE A 463 8.70 -5.85 7.96
C PHE A 463 9.37 -5.19 6.76
N ILE A 464 9.26 -5.82 5.60
CA ILE A 464 9.62 -5.17 4.34
C ILE A 464 8.67 -3.98 4.17
N ARG A 465 9.18 -2.75 4.07
CA ARG A 465 8.32 -1.61 3.78
C ARG A 465 7.82 -1.70 2.34
N PRO A 466 6.57 -1.30 2.05
CA PRO A 466 6.13 -1.17 0.68
C PRO A 466 7.06 -0.22 -0.07
N ASP A 467 7.31 -0.51 -1.35
CA ASP A 467 8.13 0.36 -2.18
C ASP A 467 7.34 1.60 -2.63
N LEU A 468 7.16 2.53 -1.68
CA LEU A 468 6.52 3.83 -1.90
C LEU A 468 7.51 4.92 -2.29
N GLY A 469 8.77 4.53 -2.52
CA GLY A 469 9.84 5.45 -2.90
C GLY A 469 9.58 6.11 -4.26
N PRO A 470 10.39 7.12 -4.61
CA PRO A 470 10.27 7.82 -5.88
C PRO A 470 10.50 6.86 -7.05
N ARG A 471 9.65 6.98 -8.08
CA ARG A 471 9.75 6.25 -9.35
C ARG A 471 9.90 7.24 -10.48
N LEU A 472 10.86 7.00 -11.36
CA LEU A 472 11.08 7.84 -12.52
C LEU A 472 10.20 7.38 -13.69
N CYS A 473 9.43 8.30 -14.27
CA CYS A 473 8.65 8.09 -15.47
C CYS A 473 9.07 9.10 -16.53
N CYS A 474 9.60 8.62 -17.65
CA CYS A 474 10.02 9.46 -18.76
C CYS A 474 9.28 9.04 -20.03
N ALA A 475 8.69 9.98 -20.76
CA ALA A 475 8.10 9.65 -22.05
C ALA A 475 8.22 10.81 -23.05
N HIS A 476 8.33 10.45 -24.32
CA HIS A 476 8.30 11.39 -25.43
C HIS A 476 6.91 12.05 -25.54
N GLY A 477 6.87 13.27 -26.08
CA GLY A 477 5.62 13.96 -26.37
C GLY A 477 4.90 13.43 -27.62
N VAL A 478 3.57 13.44 -27.59
CA VAL A 478 2.70 12.99 -28.70
C VAL A 478 2.40 14.07 -29.75
N THR A 479 2.76 15.34 -29.49
CA THR A 479 2.47 16.47 -30.42
C THR A 479 3.11 16.30 -31.81
N THR A 480 4.07 15.40 -31.96
CA THR A 480 4.72 15.05 -33.23
C THR A 480 3.93 14.02 -34.06
N CYS A 481 2.85 13.46 -33.51
CA CYS A 481 2.04 12.41 -34.13
C CYS A 481 0.74 12.99 -34.74
N PRO A 482 0.37 12.61 -35.97
CA PRO A 482 -0.84 13.12 -36.64
C PRO A 482 -2.15 12.69 -35.97
N ALA A 483 -2.17 11.50 -35.33
CA ALA A 483 -3.29 10.97 -34.58
C ALA A 483 -2.98 11.05 -33.08
N GLN A 484 -3.84 11.75 -32.33
CA GLN A 484 -3.77 11.91 -30.87
C GLN A 484 -4.82 11.03 -30.18
N ASP A 485 -4.94 9.80 -30.64
CA ASP A 485 -5.90 8.81 -30.14
C ASP A 485 -5.32 7.88 -29.05
N PHE A 486 -4.05 8.09 -28.66
CA PHE A 486 -3.36 7.31 -27.62
C PHE A 486 -2.70 8.22 -26.56
N GLY A 487 -2.48 7.67 -25.36
CA GLY A 487 -1.84 8.35 -24.23
C GLY A 487 -0.43 7.85 -23.95
N THR A 488 0.36 8.63 -23.21
CA THR A 488 1.64 8.16 -22.65
C THR A 488 1.44 7.32 -21.39
N SER A 489 0.29 7.48 -20.72
CA SER A 489 -0.20 6.53 -19.73
C SER A 489 -1.68 6.29 -19.95
N ASN A 490 -2.03 5.04 -20.23
CA ASN A 490 -3.40 4.60 -20.40
C ASN A 490 -4.18 4.69 -19.08
N LEU A 491 -5.50 4.60 -19.18
CA LEU A 491 -6.42 4.65 -18.05
C LEU A 491 -6.16 3.48 -17.10
N HIS A 492 -5.90 3.81 -15.84
CA HIS A 492 -5.69 2.84 -14.78
C HIS A 492 -6.17 3.38 -13.44
N VAL A 493 -6.40 2.47 -12.49
CA VAL A 493 -6.80 2.77 -11.12
C VAL A 493 -5.55 2.90 -10.25
N GLU A 494 -5.52 3.91 -9.39
CA GLU A 494 -4.45 4.05 -8.38
C GLU A 494 -4.76 3.25 -7.11
N ILE A 495 -3.82 2.40 -6.68
CA ILE A 495 -4.02 1.50 -5.52
C ILE A 495 -3.68 2.22 -4.21
N SER A 496 -2.65 3.07 -4.22
CA SER A 496 -2.25 3.93 -3.11
C SER A 496 -2.50 5.39 -3.47
N ASP A 497 -2.37 6.28 -2.49
CA ASP A 497 -2.28 7.70 -2.81
C ASP A 497 -0.96 7.94 -3.54
N THR A 498 -0.99 8.73 -4.61
CA THR A 498 0.19 9.00 -5.42
C THR A 498 0.31 10.47 -5.78
N MET A 499 1.53 10.91 -6.01
CA MET A 499 1.84 12.26 -6.46
C MET A 499 2.81 12.19 -7.63
N SER A 500 2.45 12.82 -8.74
CA SER A 500 3.32 12.95 -9.91
C SER A 500 3.88 14.36 -10.04
N ILE A 501 5.20 14.50 -9.89
CA ILE A 501 5.93 15.77 -9.98
C ILE A 501 6.55 15.89 -11.36
N LEU A 502 6.17 16.91 -12.14
CA LEU A 502 6.80 17.18 -13.43
C LEU A 502 8.10 17.95 -13.24
N VAL A 503 9.24 17.27 -13.32
CA VAL A 503 10.57 17.83 -13.01
C VAL A 503 11.30 18.39 -14.23
N TYR A 504 10.89 18.00 -15.45
CA TYR A 504 11.46 18.51 -16.69
C TYR A 504 10.45 18.43 -17.85
N VAL A 505 10.49 19.43 -18.74
CA VAL A 505 9.77 19.45 -20.01
C VAL A 505 10.73 19.79 -21.14
N GLY A 506 10.91 18.84 -22.07
CA GLY A 506 11.68 19.01 -23.29
C GLY A 506 10.78 19.38 -24.46
N VAL A 507 10.77 20.65 -24.83
CA VAL A 507 9.96 21.17 -25.95
C VAL A 507 10.59 20.72 -27.26
N ALA A 508 10.02 19.69 -27.87
CA ALA A 508 10.38 19.29 -29.22
C ALA A 508 10.02 20.41 -30.20
N LYS A 509 10.92 20.74 -31.13
CA LYS A 509 10.68 21.76 -32.17
C LYS A 509 9.56 21.30 -33.11
N GLY A 510 8.35 21.80 -32.90
CA GLY A 510 7.16 21.52 -33.72
C GLY A 510 5.91 22.16 -33.10
N ASN A 511 5.08 22.79 -33.92
CA ASN A 511 3.84 23.45 -33.46
C ASN A 511 2.72 22.45 -33.22
N GLY A 512 1.96 22.60 -32.12
CA GLY A 512 0.61 22.05 -32.00
C GLY A 512 0.06 22.18 -30.57
N LEU A 513 -0.85 23.13 -30.30
CA LEU A 513 -2.31 23.08 -30.49
C LEU A 513 -3.04 22.70 -29.17
N LEU A 514 -2.99 23.60 -28.19
CA LEU A 514 -3.62 23.44 -26.86
C LEU A 514 -4.97 24.17 -26.72
N GLU A 515 -5.43 24.86 -27.77
CA GLU A 515 -6.53 25.83 -27.65
C GLU A 515 -7.93 25.19 -27.56
N GLY A 516 -8.09 23.91 -27.90
CA GLY A 516 -9.40 23.24 -27.97
C GLY A 516 -9.83 22.46 -26.72
N GLU A 517 -8.91 21.78 -26.03
CA GLU A 517 -9.25 20.89 -24.91
C GLU A 517 -9.30 21.59 -23.54
N VAL A 518 -8.68 22.77 -23.44
CA VAL A 518 -8.60 23.54 -22.18
C VAL A 518 -9.56 24.72 -22.21
N GLN A 519 -10.72 24.56 -21.58
CA GLN A 519 -11.73 25.61 -21.52
C GLN A 519 -11.57 26.55 -20.31
N ASP A 520 -10.83 26.13 -19.29
CA ASP A 520 -10.65 26.87 -18.02
C ASP A 520 -9.80 28.14 -18.19
N GLU A 521 -10.33 29.29 -17.75
CA GLU A 521 -9.68 30.60 -17.89
C GLU A 521 -8.38 30.72 -17.07
N SER A 522 -8.30 30.08 -15.90
CA SER A 522 -7.09 30.08 -15.07
C SER A 522 -5.97 29.30 -15.76
N VAL A 523 -6.29 28.17 -16.40
CA VAL A 523 -5.32 27.41 -17.20
C VAL A 523 -4.91 28.18 -18.45
N LYS A 524 -5.85 28.84 -19.16
CA LYS A 524 -5.53 29.72 -20.29
C LYS A 524 -4.62 30.88 -19.89
N LYS A 525 -4.78 31.42 -18.68
CA LYS A 525 -3.89 32.45 -18.14
C LYS A 525 -2.47 31.92 -17.93
N ARG A 526 -2.31 30.70 -17.39
CA ARG A 526 -0.99 30.05 -17.25
C ARG A 526 -0.35 29.77 -18.60
N LEU A 527 -1.13 29.31 -19.59
CA LEU A 527 -0.65 29.09 -20.97
C LEU A 527 -0.10 30.37 -21.64
N LYS A 528 -0.60 31.54 -21.24
CA LYS A 528 -0.14 32.85 -21.74
C LYS A 528 1.08 33.37 -20.98
N ASP A 529 1.46 32.77 -19.85
CA ASP A 529 2.64 33.18 -19.09
C ASP A 529 3.91 32.59 -19.73
N PRO A 530 4.86 33.42 -20.19
CA PRO A 530 6.09 32.94 -20.82
C PRO A 530 7.02 32.18 -19.87
N ASN A 531 6.80 32.24 -18.55
CA ASN A 531 7.59 31.53 -17.55
C ASN A 531 7.04 30.13 -17.23
N GLU A 532 5.87 29.78 -17.77
CA GLU A 532 5.19 28.51 -17.53
C GLU A 532 5.35 27.61 -18.76
N THR A 533 5.83 26.39 -18.55
CA THR A 533 6.02 25.42 -19.64
C THR A 533 5.02 24.26 -19.47
N PRO A 534 4.00 24.13 -20.33
CA PRO A 534 3.05 23.02 -20.25
C PRO A 534 3.74 21.71 -20.65
N GLY A 535 3.45 20.61 -19.95
CA GLY A 535 4.06 19.31 -20.22
C GLY A 535 3.07 18.23 -20.62
N ALA A 536 2.09 17.97 -19.75
CA ALA A 536 1.20 16.81 -19.89
C ALA A 536 -0.25 17.15 -19.59
N LEU A 537 -1.17 16.53 -20.32
CA LEU A 537 -2.61 16.62 -20.11
C LEU A 537 -3.10 15.39 -19.36
N TRP A 538 -3.87 15.63 -18.31
CA TRP A 538 -4.43 14.63 -17.41
C TRP A 538 -5.95 14.62 -17.52
N HIS A 539 -6.53 13.42 -17.54
CA HIS A 539 -7.96 13.21 -17.33
C HIS A 539 -8.13 12.30 -16.12
N ILE A 540 -8.77 12.81 -15.07
CA ILE A 540 -8.94 12.13 -13.79
C ILE A 540 -10.43 11.87 -13.54
N TYR A 541 -10.76 10.67 -13.10
CA TYR A 541 -12.10 10.22 -12.73
C TYR A 541 -12.11 9.83 -11.26
N MET A 542 -13.26 10.02 -10.62
CA MET A 542 -13.42 9.78 -9.19
C MET A 542 -13.53 8.28 -8.90
N SER A 543 -13.08 7.86 -7.72
CA SER A 543 -13.19 6.49 -7.18
C SER A 543 -14.61 5.90 -7.29
N LYS A 544 -15.63 6.71 -6.96
CA LYS A 544 -17.05 6.33 -7.00
C LYS A 544 -17.55 5.92 -8.40
N ASP A 545 -16.86 6.34 -9.46
CA ASP A 545 -17.26 6.11 -10.85
C ASP A 545 -16.60 4.85 -11.44
N LEU A 546 -15.72 4.17 -10.69
CA LEU A 546 -14.96 2.99 -11.13
C LEU A 546 -15.84 1.90 -11.78
N GLN A 547 -16.89 1.45 -11.09
CA GLN A 547 -17.75 0.36 -11.58
C GLN A 547 -18.44 0.72 -12.91
N LYS A 548 -18.96 1.93 -13.01
CA LYS A 548 -19.62 2.42 -14.24
C LYS A 548 -18.65 2.56 -15.40
N ILE A 549 -17.41 2.98 -15.13
CA ILE A 549 -16.36 3.05 -16.16
C ILE A 549 -16.01 1.64 -16.65
N GLN A 550 -15.92 0.65 -15.76
CA GLN A 550 -15.71 -0.75 -16.15
C GLN A 550 -16.85 -1.26 -17.04
N GLU A 551 -18.11 -1.00 -16.67
CA GLU A 551 -19.29 -1.35 -17.49
C GLU A 551 -19.26 -0.67 -18.88
N PHE A 552 -18.88 0.62 -18.92
CA PHE A 552 -18.73 1.36 -20.18
C PHE A 552 -17.66 0.73 -21.07
N LEU A 553 -16.49 0.40 -20.51
CA LEU A 553 -15.38 -0.20 -21.26
C LEU A 553 -15.76 -1.58 -21.80
N GLN A 554 -16.39 -2.43 -21.00
CA GLN A 554 -16.90 -3.74 -21.44
C GLN A 554 -17.91 -3.61 -22.59
N LYS A 555 -18.80 -2.61 -22.54
CA LYS A 555 -19.74 -2.31 -23.63
C LYS A 555 -19.05 -1.73 -24.86
N ALA A 556 -18.01 -0.91 -24.69
CA ALA A 556 -17.26 -0.34 -25.79
C ALA A 556 -16.42 -1.40 -26.54
N ASP A 557 -16.10 -2.50 -25.86
CA ASP A 557 -15.32 -3.62 -26.37
C ASP A 557 -16.18 -4.74 -27.02
N SER A 558 -17.51 -4.60 -27.08
CA SER A 558 -18.40 -5.67 -27.57
C SER A 558 -18.24 -6.06 -29.06
N ASP A 559 -17.34 -5.39 -29.79
CA ASP A 559 -16.95 -5.72 -31.16
C ASP A 559 -15.67 -6.60 -31.24
N SER A 560 -15.03 -6.92 -30.10
CA SER A 560 -13.80 -7.69 -30.02
C SER A 560 -14.03 -9.04 -29.28
N GLU A 561 -13.37 -10.12 -29.71
CA GLU A 561 -13.51 -11.47 -29.12
C GLU A 561 -12.77 -11.61 -27.77
N TRP A 562 -13.04 -10.74 -26.79
CA TRP A 562 -12.44 -10.81 -25.45
C TRP A 562 -13.31 -11.62 -24.49
N ASP A 563 -12.67 -12.32 -23.54
CA ASP A 563 -13.35 -13.09 -22.48
C ASP A 563 -14.17 -12.10 -21.63
N SER A 564 -15.50 -12.27 -21.56
CA SER A 564 -16.44 -11.34 -20.92
C SER A 564 -16.19 -11.11 -19.42
N ASP A 565 -15.28 -11.88 -18.82
CA ASP A 565 -14.92 -11.86 -17.41
C ASP A 565 -13.59 -11.12 -17.11
N ALA A 566 -12.88 -10.60 -18.14
CA ALA A 566 -11.63 -9.87 -17.93
C ALA A 566 -11.87 -8.40 -17.52
N ASP A 567 -11.09 -7.88 -16.57
CA ASP A 567 -11.17 -6.47 -16.14
C ASP A 567 -10.44 -5.58 -17.16
N PRO A 568 -11.16 -4.70 -17.88
CA PRO A 568 -10.56 -3.88 -18.95
C PRO A 568 -9.52 -2.88 -18.44
N LEU A 569 -9.54 -2.53 -17.14
CA LEU A 569 -8.60 -1.60 -16.55
C LEU A 569 -7.28 -2.26 -16.10
N ARG A 570 -7.23 -3.59 -16.01
CA ARG A 570 -6.05 -4.32 -15.52
C ARG A 570 -4.91 -4.38 -16.51
N GLU A 571 -5.21 -4.55 -17.79
CA GLU A 571 -4.19 -4.64 -18.85
C GLU A 571 -3.66 -3.27 -19.29
N GLY A 572 -4.23 -2.17 -18.76
CA GLY A 572 -3.81 -0.81 -19.11
C GLY A 572 -3.87 -0.56 -20.62
N GLY A 573 -4.80 -1.19 -21.33
CA GLY A 573 -4.92 -1.10 -22.79
C GLY A 573 -5.74 0.09 -23.29
N TRP A 574 -6.49 0.75 -22.41
CA TRP A 574 -7.46 1.76 -22.81
C TRP A 574 -6.96 3.18 -22.62
N TYR A 575 -7.03 3.98 -23.67
CA TYR A 575 -6.99 5.44 -23.58
C TYR A 575 -8.33 6.00 -24.03
N LEU A 576 -9.02 6.73 -23.14
CA LEU A 576 -10.30 7.35 -23.48
C LEU A 576 -10.05 8.58 -24.37
N SER A 577 -10.19 8.38 -25.68
CA SER A 577 -10.17 9.46 -26.68
C SER A 577 -11.28 10.49 -26.44
N PRO A 578 -11.20 11.70 -27.01
CA PRO A 578 -12.25 12.73 -26.85
C PRO A 578 -13.66 12.21 -27.17
N ARG A 579 -13.78 11.36 -28.20
CA ARG A 579 -15.05 10.71 -28.57
C ARG A 579 -15.55 9.76 -27.48
N LEU A 580 -14.67 8.96 -26.87
CA LEU A 580 -15.05 8.04 -25.80
C LEU A 580 -15.39 8.78 -24.51
N ARG A 581 -14.68 9.87 -24.18
CA ARG A 581 -15.00 10.72 -23.02
C ARG A 581 -16.37 11.38 -23.17
N GLN A 582 -16.70 11.91 -24.36
CA GLN A 582 -18.03 12.47 -24.63
C GLN A 582 -19.12 11.41 -24.48
N ARG A 583 -18.91 10.20 -25.02
CA ARG A 583 -19.86 9.09 -24.85
C ARG A 583 -20.03 8.66 -23.39
N LEU A 584 -18.93 8.62 -22.62
CA LEU A 584 -18.98 8.30 -21.20
C LEU A 584 -19.81 9.34 -20.43
N GLN A 585 -19.69 10.62 -20.78
CA GLN A 585 -20.52 11.69 -20.24
C GLN A 585 -22.00 11.54 -20.66
N ASP A 586 -22.27 11.34 -21.95
CA ASP A 586 -23.64 11.27 -22.49
C ASP A 586 -24.40 10.01 -22.02
N GLU A 587 -23.73 8.85 -21.96
CA GLU A 587 -24.35 7.55 -21.65
C GLU A 587 -24.42 7.28 -20.12
N TYR A 588 -23.41 7.71 -19.35
CA TYR A 588 -23.31 7.38 -17.91
C TYR A 588 -23.32 8.61 -16.98
N GLY A 589 -23.32 9.83 -17.53
CA GLY A 589 -23.28 11.07 -16.76
C GLY A 589 -21.96 11.27 -15.99
N ILE A 590 -20.88 10.59 -16.41
CA ILE A 590 -19.59 10.67 -15.73
C ILE A 590 -18.75 11.76 -16.39
N GLU A 591 -18.35 12.73 -15.58
CA GLU A 591 -17.49 13.84 -16.01
C GLU A 591 -16.05 13.62 -15.53
N ASN A 592 -15.09 13.92 -16.40
CA ASN A 592 -13.68 13.86 -16.08
C ASN A 592 -13.18 15.23 -15.59
N ARG A 593 -12.14 15.22 -14.75
CA ARG A 593 -11.37 16.42 -14.42
C ARG A 593 -10.21 16.52 -15.39
N THR A 594 -10.23 17.55 -16.24
CA THR A 594 -9.12 17.86 -17.14
C THR A 594 -8.12 18.76 -16.44
N LEU A 595 -6.84 18.37 -16.44
CA LEU A 595 -5.76 19.15 -15.83
C LEU A 595 -4.57 19.22 -16.78
N LEU A 596 -4.06 20.43 -17.00
CA LEU A 596 -2.82 20.64 -17.73
C LEU A 596 -1.68 20.84 -16.71
N GLN A 597 -0.74 19.90 -16.70
CA GLN A 597 0.40 19.90 -15.79
C GLN A 597 1.56 20.68 -16.42
N PHE A 598 2.06 21.69 -15.70
CA PHE A 598 3.21 22.50 -16.09
C PHE A 598 4.47 22.08 -15.32
N LEU A 599 5.63 22.55 -15.79
CA LEU A 599 6.90 22.32 -15.12
C LEU A 599 6.84 22.69 -13.63
N GLY A 600 7.18 21.75 -12.76
CA GLY A 600 7.15 21.87 -11.31
C GLY A 600 5.78 21.83 -10.67
N ASP A 601 4.74 21.44 -11.41
CA ASP A 601 3.46 21.04 -10.84
C ASP A 601 3.53 19.60 -10.31
N ALA A 602 2.99 19.41 -9.12
CA ALA A 602 2.69 18.12 -8.52
C ALA A 602 1.18 17.86 -8.59
N VAL A 603 0.81 16.78 -9.30
CA VAL A 603 -0.58 16.30 -9.36
C VAL A 603 -0.72 15.18 -8.33
N ILE A 604 -1.56 15.39 -7.31
CA ILE A 604 -1.78 14.45 -6.21
C ILE A 604 -3.13 13.75 -6.43
N ILE A 605 -3.10 12.43 -6.53
CA ILE A 605 -4.22 11.54 -6.89
C ILE A 605 -4.55 10.62 -5.71
N PRO A 606 -5.80 10.58 -5.24
CA PRO A 606 -6.20 9.74 -4.13
C PRO A 606 -6.34 8.27 -4.54
N ALA A 607 -6.11 7.35 -3.59
CA ALA A 607 -6.30 5.92 -3.83
C ALA A 607 -7.73 5.61 -4.29
N GLY A 608 -7.85 4.86 -5.38
CA GLY A 608 -9.09 4.48 -6.04
C GLY A 608 -9.51 5.38 -7.19
N ALA A 609 -8.95 6.58 -7.33
CA ALA A 609 -9.19 7.40 -8.52
C ALA A 609 -8.60 6.74 -9.77
N LEU A 610 -9.22 7.01 -10.91
CA LEU A 610 -8.71 6.58 -12.21
C LEU A 610 -8.12 7.76 -12.93
N HIS A 611 -7.04 7.55 -13.67
CA HIS A 611 -6.50 8.61 -14.50
C HIS A 611 -5.77 8.09 -15.74
N GLN A 612 -5.66 8.97 -16.73
CA GLN A 612 -4.88 8.77 -17.94
C GLN A 612 -4.08 10.04 -18.25
N VAL A 613 -2.94 9.88 -18.91
CA VAL A 613 -1.99 10.97 -19.17
C VAL A 613 -1.58 10.98 -20.64
N MET A 614 -1.51 12.17 -21.21
CA MET A 614 -1.00 12.42 -22.55
C MET A 614 0.07 13.51 -22.49
N ASN A 615 1.32 13.13 -22.71
CA ASN A 615 2.42 14.09 -22.74
C ASN A 615 2.38 14.91 -24.05
N LEU A 616 2.25 16.22 -23.92
CA LEU A 616 2.27 17.14 -25.06
C LEU A 616 3.71 17.30 -25.57
N HIS A 617 4.62 17.55 -24.64
CA HIS A 617 6.06 17.57 -24.87
C HIS A 617 6.73 16.41 -24.17
N SER A 618 8.02 16.18 -24.42
CA SER A 618 8.73 15.11 -23.72
C SER A 618 8.87 15.49 -22.24
N CYS A 619 8.42 14.61 -21.34
CA CYS A 619 8.34 14.90 -19.91
C CYS A 619 9.15 13.91 -19.09
N ILE A 620 9.75 14.42 -18.01
CA ILE A 620 10.33 13.62 -16.93
C ILE A 620 9.47 13.89 -15.70
N GLN A 621 8.85 12.84 -15.18
CA GLN A 621 8.00 12.86 -14.00
C GLN A 621 8.62 11.99 -12.92
N VAL A 622 8.51 12.44 -11.66
CA VAL A 622 8.84 11.62 -10.49
C VAL A 622 7.55 11.35 -9.74
N ASN A 623 7.18 10.08 -9.65
CA ASN A 623 6.01 9.63 -8.91
C ASN A 623 6.41 9.18 -7.51
N VAL A 624 5.69 9.62 -6.49
CA VAL A 624 5.91 9.24 -5.09
C VAL A 624 4.59 8.78 -4.51
N ASP A 625 4.58 7.61 -3.88
CA ASP A 625 3.38 7.07 -3.25
C ASP A 625 3.37 7.32 -1.74
N PHE A 626 2.18 7.34 -1.17
CA PHE A 626 1.97 7.41 0.27
C PHE A 626 0.65 6.74 0.63
N VAL A 627 0.38 6.58 1.93
CA VAL A 627 -0.88 5.99 2.40
C VAL A 627 -1.49 6.93 3.44
N SER A 628 -2.53 7.67 3.07
CA SER A 628 -3.25 8.57 3.97
C SER A 628 -4.34 7.84 4.77
N PRO A 629 -4.66 8.25 6.01
CA PRO A 629 -5.79 7.73 6.78
C PRO A 629 -7.12 7.74 6.01
N GLU A 630 -7.37 8.82 5.28
CA GLU A 630 -8.58 9.11 4.54
C GLU A 630 -8.88 8.00 3.51
N HIS A 631 -7.86 7.56 2.76
CA HIS A 631 -8.04 6.64 1.63
C HIS A 631 -7.44 5.25 1.83
N ALA A 632 -6.82 4.97 2.98
CA ALA A 632 -6.26 3.65 3.27
C ALA A 632 -7.30 2.51 3.12
N HIS A 633 -8.57 2.83 3.35
CA HIS A 633 -9.68 1.90 3.14
C HIS A 633 -9.95 1.58 1.66
N ASN A 634 -9.73 2.54 0.75
CA ASN A 634 -9.79 2.31 -0.70
C ASN A 634 -8.63 1.40 -1.12
N SER A 635 -7.41 1.66 -0.66
CA SER A 635 -6.27 0.75 -0.87
C SER A 635 -6.55 -0.66 -0.35
N TYR A 636 -7.18 -0.77 0.83
CA TYR A 636 -7.62 -2.06 1.36
C TYR A 636 -8.64 -2.73 0.43
N TYR A 637 -9.67 -2.00 0.00
CA TYR A 637 -10.70 -2.54 -0.88
C TYR A 637 -10.12 -2.98 -2.23
N LEU A 638 -9.31 -2.16 -2.88
CA LEU A 638 -8.69 -2.46 -4.19
C LEU A 638 -7.75 -3.67 -4.12
N THR A 639 -7.00 -3.84 -3.02
CA THR A 639 -6.15 -5.03 -2.80
C THR A 639 -6.93 -6.30 -2.42
N GLN A 640 -8.20 -6.19 -1.98
CA GLN A 640 -9.07 -7.34 -1.70
C GLN A 640 -10.03 -7.69 -2.85
N GLU A 641 -10.73 -6.72 -3.45
CA GLU A 641 -11.87 -6.91 -4.36
C GLU A 641 -11.51 -6.88 -5.83
N LEU A 642 -10.47 -6.14 -6.26
CA LEU A 642 -10.02 -6.25 -7.65
C LEU A 642 -9.38 -7.61 -7.93
N ARG A 643 -9.20 -8.50 -6.94
CA ARG A 643 -8.66 -9.85 -7.16
C ARG A 643 -9.51 -10.59 -8.18
N PRO A 644 -8.98 -10.90 -9.37
CA PRO A 644 -9.69 -11.73 -10.30
C PRO A 644 -9.75 -13.13 -9.71
N LEU A 645 -10.84 -13.72 -10.12
CA LEU A 645 -11.25 -15.08 -9.96
C LEU A 645 -10.41 -16.01 -10.87
N LYS A 646 -9.36 -15.59 -11.58
CA LYS A 646 -8.54 -16.47 -12.46
C LYS A 646 -7.03 -16.18 -12.34
N ASP A 647 -6.22 -17.16 -12.79
CA ASP A 647 -4.75 -17.32 -12.79
C ASP A 647 -3.90 -16.17 -13.41
N GLN A 648 -4.27 -14.90 -13.26
CA GLN A 648 -3.45 -13.76 -13.68
C GLN A 648 -2.80 -13.10 -12.45
N VAL A 649 -1.48 -12.87 -12.56
CA VAL A 649 -0.60 -12.34 -11.52
C VAL A 649 -1.28 -11.18 -10.80
N ASN A 650 -1.36 -11.30 -9.47
CA ASN A 650 -2.04 -10.34 -8.64
C ASN A 650 -1.39 -8.95 -8.84
N TYR A 651 -2.12 -7.87 -8.56
CA TYR A 651 -1.42 -6.68 -8.11
C TYR A 651 -0.74 -7.13 -6.82
N GLU A 652 0.54 -7.48 -6.88
CA GLU A 652 1.28 -7.93 -5.71
C GLU A 652 0.92 -6.96 -4.59
N ASP A 653 0.32 -7.45 -3.49
CA ASP A 653 -0.16 -6.63 -2.37
C ASP A 653 1.03 -6.00 -1.59
N LYS A 654 1.93 -5.32 -2.31
CA LYS A 654 3.18 -4.72 -1.86
C LYS A 654 2.94 -3.78 -0.68
N LEU A 655 1.76 -3.18 -0.61
CA LEU A 655 1.34 -2.24 0.42
C LEU A 655 1.17 -2.87 1.81
N GLN A 656 0.83 -4.16 1.93
CA GLN A 656 0.59 -4.80 3.23
C GLN A 656 -0.40 -4.04 4.11
N VAL A 657 -1.53 -3.59 3.52
CA VAL A 657 -2.47 -2.65 4.13
C VAL A 657 -2.98 -3.11 5.51
N LYS A 658 -3.17 -4.42 5.71
CA LYS A 658 -3.57 -5.00 7.02
C LYS A 658 -2.54 -4.76 8.12
N ASN A 659 -1.25 -4.90 7.80
CA ASN A 659 -0.16 -4.61 8.74
C ASN A 659 -0.11 -3.10 9.05
N ILE A 660 -0.24 -2.26 8.02
CA ILE A 660 -0.31 -0.79 8.18
C ILE A 660 -1.45 -0.41 9.14
N PHE A 661 -2.66 -0.97 8.95
CA PHE A 661 -3.81 -0.69 9.82
C PHE A 661 -3.51 -1.06 11.27
N TYR A 662 -2.98 -2.27 11.49
CA TYR A 662 -2.67 -2.75 12.83
C TYR A 662 -1.68 -1.82 13.54
N HIS A 663 -0.56 -1.50 12.88
CA HIS A 663 0.49 -0.68 13.50
C HIS A 663 0.06 0.77 13.71
N SER A 664 -0.67 1.35 12.76
CA SER A 664 -1.19 2.72 12.89
C SER A 664 -2.18 2.85 14.05
N VAL A 665 -3.12 1.89 14.18
CA VAL A 665 -4.08 1.87 15.28
C VAL A 665 -3.38 1.57 16.61
N LYS A 666 -2.41 0.65 16.63
CA LYS A 666 -1.60 0.34 17.82
C LYS A 666 -0.92 1.60 18.36
N ASP A 667 -0.23 2.34 17.49
CA ASP A 667 0.53 3.52 17.88
C ASP A 667 -0.40 4.66 18.36
N ALA A 668 -1.53 4.86 17.68
CA ALA A 668 -2.54 5.85 18.08
C ALA A 668 -3.18 5.51 19.44
N VAL A 669 -3.53 4.24 19.68
CA VAL A 669 -4.09 3.78 20.96
C VAL A 669 -3.05 3.87 22.09
N ALA A 670 -1.78 3.53 21.81
CA ALA A 670 -0.70 3.66 22.78
C ALA A 670 -0.52 5.12 23.22
N THR A 671 -0.56 6.06 22.27
CA THR A 671 -0.50 7.50 22.54
C THR A 671 -1.65 7.96 23.43
N LEU A 672 -2.89 7.58 23.10
CA LEU A 672 -4.06 7.89 23.93
C LEU A 672 -3.96 7.30 25.33
N ARG A 673 -3.49 6.06 25.45
CA ARG A 673 -3.34 5.38 26.74
C ARG A 673 -2.30 6.09 27.63
N ASN A 674 -1.18 6.52 27.06
CA ASN A 674 -0.16 7.24 27.80
C ASN A 674 -0.66 8.60 28.28
N HIS A 675 -1.35 9.34 27.40
CA HIS A 675 -1.97 10.62 27.77
C HIS A 675 -3.00 10.48 28.91
N LEU A 676 -3.80 9.41 28.90
CA LEU A 676 -4.75 9.13 29.99
C LEU A 676 -4.06 8.77 31.31
N LYS A 677 -2.94 8.05 31.26
CA LYS A 677 -2.14 7.73 32.45
C LYS A 677 -1.52 8.98 33.06
N GLU A 678 -0.95 9.86 32.24
CA GLU A 678 -0.39 11.15 32.65
C GLU A 678 -1.48 12.00 33.34
N LYS A 679 -2.64 12.17 32.69
CA LYS A 679 -3.75 12.93 33.26
C LYS A 679 -4.27 12.35 34.59
N ASN A 680 -4.30 11.03 34.72
CA ASN A 680 -4.71 10.39 35.97
C ASN A 680 -3.66 10.55 37.09
N ALA A 681 -2.36 10.56 36.76
CA ALA A 681 -1.29 10.83 37.72
C ALA A 681 -1.31 12.30 38.18
N ASP A 682 -1.63 13.24 37.28
CA ASP A 682 -1.79 14.66 37.59
C ASP A 682 -3.01 14.91 38.50
N ASN A 683 -4.11 14.17 38.28
CA ASN A 683 -5.29 14.28 39.13
C ASN A 683 -5.05 13.73 40.55
N VAL A 684 -4.29 12.63 40.69
CA VAL A 684 -3.94 12.06 42.01
C VAL A 684 -3.03 13.02 42.78
N THR A 685 -2.09 13.68 42.11
CA THR A 685 -1.19 14.67 42.76
C THR A 685 -1.90 15.98 43.12
N GLN A 686 -3.00 16.35 42.46
CA GLN A 686 -3.84 17.50 42.83
C GLN A 686 -4.86 17.19 43.94
N GLU A 687 -5.29 15.93 44.10
CA GLU A 687 -6.15 15.53 45.23
C GLU A 687 -5.37 15.32 46.54
N GLU A 688 -4.06 15.10 46.46
CA GLU A 688 -3.15 14.97 47.61
C GLU A 688 -2.55 16.31 48.09
N SER A 689 -2.75 17.41 47.34
CA SER A 689 -2.33 18.79 47.69
C SER A 689 -3.50 19.63 48.18
#